data_AF-A0A9N9H038-F1
#
_entry.id   AF-A0A9N9H038-F1
#
_cell.length_a   1.000
_cell.length_b   1.000
_cell.length_c   1.000
_cell.angle_alpha   90.00
_cell.angle_beta   90.00
_cell.angle_gamma   90.00
#
_symmetry.space_group_name_H-M   'P 1'
#
loop_
_entity.id
_entity.type
_entity.pdbx_description
1 polymer ?
#
loop_
_entity_poly.entity_id
_entity_poly.type
_entity_poly.pdbx_seq_one_letter_code
_entity_poly.pdbx_strand_id
1 'polypeptide(L)'
;MSSCEEDPGGKFTKSMESSSDAVDAANSRVAELLRSPDDLVKTSLLRKRLATEKATIDAQLKTGVKVQLDNTQEGIETLTTSVQQMLLIKENMQAIDRLCSEAQGMIKHFPRINKVISQIHRNFVATQETVQKLQEMYSTVDQIQNLLQQDMLNVYGPARNLLNVHYQLFRLQEFRDNTMYQAKNSSLGGDVLTLEQYFKRLDELSLDFVEYLWTLAKNIMEFARKGQGSVIVCLIKVIEAEERADERATAAEHARHSHQDLAVKFKSIQTSPRVIKSFRSQFQDKLQDSISELFDNFYAEFGDDTMKLLDAADFIYDDLNVVYQEIVPRFPKKYSIFSVYVLAYHRHLYNIFDKIINSDPDARTILRLIRWVRQYYKKMNKDFRISEDILEPPLLNGNEQELIDDYIKLIKRKLDEWMTNLMNDETKDFVERSKAPELDANKLYGLSGSVIMFQMVNQQIDVAAESGQGKILADVVKECAKSMKASQEVWMKLLTLELKRQIEKPDEAPPGFVEYVIALANDQIRCADFTDAIVNRLANSLSEKYRNQINTDLNDAMDGFFMVAQAAKDTLIDIVFNDLKLPFSQLYTPNWYQEDPMVLIIETIKDYNDNDFQPHMNEYLLDKLMSNILERFIIAYIEAIKNKGAKFKKPECLDRARSDLGTALTFFQQQHIPASELKNTFDVIHRIHQLLESNRKSIFLDYYSMKKIYGDMPIGFIEEILTKRDDLEKSHVKEIMDNIKSKNKEIGEYTGKPTIFSKINW
;
A
#
# COMPACT_ATOMS: atom_id res chain seq x y z
N MET A 1 38.13 -14.11 -55.05
CA MET A 1 38.54 -15.52 -55.03
C MET A 1 38.96 -15.90 -53.61
N SER A 2 38.02 -16.41 -52.82
CA SER A 2 38.24 -17.40 -51.75
C SER A 2 36.87 -17.83 -51.23
N SER A 3 36.67 -19.15 -51.20
CA SER A 3 35.76 -19.93 -50.34
C SER A 3 34.26 -19.57 -50.29
N CYS A 4 33.47 -20.28 -51.12
CA CYS A 4 32.12 -20.77 -50.80
C CYS A 4 31.88 -22.04 -51.63
N GLU A 5 32.53 -23.15 -51.26
CA GLU A 5 32.06 -24.48 -51.61
C GLU A 5 31.02 -24.88 -50.56
N GLU A 6 29.74 -24.70 -50.87
CA GLU A 6 28.65 -25.31 -50.08
C GLU A 6 28.49 -26.76 -50.52
N ASP A 7 28.71 -27.65 -49.55
CA ASP A 7 28.59 -29.10 -49.62
C ASP A 7 27.17 -29.53 -50.10
N PRO A 8 27.04 -30.21 -51.26
CA PRO A 8 25.76 -30.70 -51.77
C PRO A 8 25.13 -31.81 -50.91
N GLY A 9 25.90 -32.42 -49.99
CA GLY A 9 25.44 -33.52 -49.14
C GLY A 9 24.40 -33.14 -48.09
N GLY A 10 24.46 -31.90 -47.57
CA GLY A 10 23.60 -31.44 -46.48
C GLY A 10 22.15 -31.12 -46.86
N LYS A 11 21.85 -30.94 -48.15
CA LYS A 11 20.48 -30.67 -48.64
C LYS A 11 19.66 -31.96 -48.82
N PHE A 12 20.31 -33.08 -49.14
CA PHE A 12 19.64 -34.38 -49.28
C PHE A 12 19.24 -34.98 -47.91
N THR A 13 20.08 -34.87 -46.89
CA THR A 13 19.78 -35.34 -45.53
C THR A 13 18.61 -34.57 -44.91
N LYS A 14 18.56 -33.25 -45.07
CA LYS A 14 17.49 -32.39 -44.54
C LYS A 14 16.12 -32.63 -45.20
N SER A 15 16.10 -32.98 -46.49
CA SER A 15 14.86 -33.34 -47.18
C SER A 15 14.31 -34.69 -46.69
N MET A 16 15.20 -35.64 -46.35
CA MET A 16 14.86 -36.97 -45.87
C MET A 16 14.37 -36.93 -44.41
N GLU A 17 14.97 -36.08 -43.57
CA GLU A 17 14.51 -35.78 -42.20
C GLU A 17 13.13 -35.11 -42.20
N SER A 18 12.87 -34.13 -43.06
CA SER A 18 11.55 -33.47 -43.13
C SER A 18 10.41 -34.40 -43.55
N SER A 19 10.72 -35.42 -44.36
CA SER A 19 9.74 -36.43 -44.77
C SER A 19 9.46 -37.42 -43.65
N SER A 20 10.44 -37.72 -42.79
CA SER A 20 10.25 -38.57 -41.61
C SER A 20 9.38 -37.85 -40.57
N ASP A 21 9.69 -36.59 -40.27
CA ASP A 21 8.95 -35.77 -39.31
C ASP A 21 7.50 -35.54 -39.74
N ALA A 22 7.25 -35.34 -41.04
CA ALA A 22 5.91 -35.20 -41.57
C ALA A 22 5.09 -36.50 -41.46
N VAL A 23 5.73 -37.67 -41.61
CA VAL A 23 5.10 -38.98 -41.43
C VAL A 23 4.79 -39.23 -39.96
N ASP A 24 5.69 -38.88 -39.05
CA ASP A 24 5.49 -39.03 -37.61
C ASP A 24 4.39 -38.08 -37.07
N ALA A 25 4.33 -36.85 -37.58
CA ALA A 25 3.25 -35.92 -37.29
C ALA A 25 1.89 -36.39 -37.84
N ALA A 26 1.88 -36.98 -39.04
CA ALA A 26 0.67 -37.57 -39.62
C ALA A 26 0.20 -38.79 -38.81
N ASN A 27 1.13 -39.64 -38.37
CA ASN A 27 0.83 -40.81 -37.52
C ASN A 27 0.27 -40.39 -36.16
N SER A 28 0.85 -39.37 -35.52
CA SER A 28 0.34 -38.80 -34.26
C SER A 28 -1.07 -38.24 -34.42
N ARG A 29 -1.33 -37.51 -35.51
CA ARG A 29 -2.65 -36.93 -35.81
C ARG A 29 -3.70 -37.99 -36.12
N VAL A 30 -3.32 -39.10 -36.75
CA VAL A 30 -4.21 -40.26 -36.95
C VAL A 30 -4.48 -40.99 -35.63
N ALA A 31 -3.47 -41.11 -34.75
CA ALA A 31 -3.61 -41.71 -33.43
C ALA A 31 -4.54 -40.90 -32.50
N GLU A 32 -4.54 -39.56 -32.60
CA GLU A 32 -5.48 -38.70 -31.86
C GLU A 32 -6.93 -38.85 -32.34
N LEU A 33 -7.13 -39.05 -33.65
CA LEU A 33 -8.46 -39.12 -34.27
C LEU A 33 -9.17 -40.47 -34.10
N LEU A 34 -8.45 -41.55 -33.74
CA LEU A 34 -8.98 -42.92 -33.61
C LEU A 34 -8.64 -43.53 -32.25
N ARG A 35 -9.20 -42.97 -31.16
CA ARG A 35 -8.93 -43.42 -29.77
C ARG A 35 -9.80 -44.59 -29.30
N SER A 36 -10.97 -44.84 -29.88
CA SER A 36 -11.90 -45.91 -29.46
C SER A 36 -12.35 -46.79 -30.65
N PRO A 37 -12.66 -48.09 -30.46
CA PRO A 37 -13.11 -48.98 -31.54
C PRO A 37 -14.35 -48.48 -32.29
N ASP A 38 -15.25 -47.74 -31.63
CA ASP A 38 -16.46 -47.17 -32.25
C ASP A 38 -16.16 -46.04 -33.27
N ASP A 39 -14.97 -45.43 -33.20
CA ASP A 39 -14.56 -44.38 -34.14
C ASP A 39 -14.16 -44.93 -35.53
N LEU A 40 -14.00 -46.25 -35.66
CA LEU A 40 -13.79 -46.93 -36.96
C LEU A 40 -14.97 -46.72 -37.92
N VAL A 41 -16.19 -46.51 -37.40
CA VAL A 41 -17.38 -46.24 -38.22
C VAL A 41 -17.29 -44.87 -38.92
N LYS A 42 -16.56 -43.91 -38.34
CA LYS A 42 -16.39 -42.54 -38.86
C LYS A 42 -15.25 -42.41 -39.90
N THR A 43 -14.50 -43.49 -40.16
CA THR A 43 -13.33 -43.49 -41.04
C THR A 43 -13.63 -43.07 -42.48
N SER A 44 -14.81 -43.41 -43.01
CA SER A 44 -15.24 -43.02 -44.35
C SER A 44 -15.45 -41.51 -44.49
N LEU A 45 -16.03 -40.87 -43.47
CA LEU A 45 -16.21 -39.41 -43.39
C LEU A 45 -14.86 -38.69 -43.20
N LEU A 46 -14.00 -39.20 -42.33
CA LEU A 46 -12.65 -38.65 -42.12
C LEU A 46 -11.79 -38.76 -43.38
N ARG A 47 -11.86 -39.88 -44.12
CA ARG A 47 -11.18 -40.03 -45.41
C ARG A 47 -11.69 -39.01 -46.44
N LYS A 48 -13.00 -38.77 -46.50
CA LYS A 48 -13.58 -37.77 -47.40
C LYS A 48 -13.13 -36.35 -47.02
N ARG A 49 -13.09 -36.03 -45.72
CA ARG A 49 -12.59 -34.75 -45.20
C ARG A 49 -11.11 -34.53 -45.50
N LEU A 50 -10.25 -35.51 -45.24
CA LEU A 50 -8.83 -35.44 -45.56
C LEU A 50 -8.58 -35.36 -47.08
N ALA A 51 -9.40 -36.03 -47.89
CA ALA A 51 -9.32 -35.89 -49.34
C ALA A 51 -9.70 -34.48 -49.82
N THR A 52 -10.71 -33.84 -49.20
CA THR A 52 -11.06 -32.45 -49.51
C THR A 52 -10.00 -31.46 -49.02
N GLU A 53 -9.43 -31.67 -47.83
CA GLU A 53 -8.35 -30.86 -47.30
C GLU A 53 -7.09 -30.98 -48.19
N LYS A 54 -6.71 -32.20 -48.57
CA LYS A 54 -5.62 -32.44 -49.53
C LYS A 54 -5.88 -31.76 -50.87
N ALA A 55 -7.07 -31.90 -51.44
CA ALA A 55 -7.41 -31.26 -52.71
C ALA A 55 -7.33 -29.73 -52.64
N THR A 56 -7.70 -29.15 -51.48
CA THR A 56 -7.58 -27.71 -51.23
C THR A 56 -6.13 -27.28 -51.12
N ILE A 57 -5.31 -28.03 -50.37
CA ILE A 57 -3.87 -27.77 -50.22
C ILE A 57 -3.15 -27.93 -51.56
N ASP A 58 -3.46 -28.97 -52.33
CA ASP A 58 -2.88 -29.20 -53.66
C ASP A 58 -3.26 -28.07 -54.63
N ALA A 59 -4.50 -27.56 -54.56
CA ALA A 59 -4.92 -26.40 -55.36
C ALA A 59 -4.18 -25.11 -54.95
N GLN A 60 -4.01 -24.89 -53.65
CA GLN A 60 -3.24 -23.76 -53.12
C GLN A 60 -1.77 -23.85 -53.49
N LEU A 61 -1.15 -25.02 -53.36
CA LEU A 61 0.24 -25.28 -53.76
C LEU A 61 0.42 -25.09 -55.26
N LYS A 62 -0.49 -25.63 -56.09
CA LYS A 62 -0.42 -25.46 -57.55
C LYS A 62 -0.53 -23.98 -57.94
N THR A 63 -1.39 -23.23 -57.27
CA THR A 63 -1.53 -21.78 -57.49
C THR A 63 -0.29 -21.03 -57.02
N GLY A 64 0.23 -21.34 -55.83
CA GLY A 64 1.44 -20.72 -55.28
C GLY A 64 2.68 -21.01 -56.12
N VAL A 65 2.87 -22.27 -56.56
CA VAL A 65 3.96 -22.66 -57.46
C VAL A 65 3.83 -21.92 -58.79
N LYS A 66 2.61 -21.82 -59.35
CA LYS A 66 2.39 -21.07 -60.59
C LYS A 66 2.76 -19.59 -60.43
N VAL A 67 2.31 -18.93 -59.36
CA VAL A 67 2.66 -17.53 -59.07
C VAL A 67 4.16 -17.34 -58.90
N GLN A 68 4.84 -18.25 -58.21
CA GLN A 68 6.30 -18.18 -58.07
C GLN A 68 7.02 -18.37 -59.40
N LEU A 69 6.52 -19.25 -60.27
CA LEU A 69 7.08 -19.51 -61.59
C LEU A 69 6.87 -18.30 -62.51
N ASP A 70 5.66 -17.72 -62.50
CA ASP A 70 5.32 -16.51 -63.26
C ASP A 70 6.18 -15.32 -62.79
N ASN A 71 6.32 -15.10 -61.48
CA ASN A 71 7.18 -14.05 -60.92
C ASN A 71 8.67 -14.28 -61.25
N THR A 72 9.13 -15.53 -61.25
CA THR A 72 10.52 -15.85 -61.61
C THR A 72 10.75 -15.61 -63.10
N GLN A 73 9.78 -15.96 -63.94
CA GLN A 73 9.85 -15.70 -65.38
C GLN A 73 9.87 -14.19 -65.67
N GLU A 74 8.96 -13.42 -65.07
CA GLU A 74 8.94 -11.96 -65.18
C GLU A 74 10.25 -11.35 -64.64
N GLY A 75 10.75 -11.89 -63.52
CA GLY A 75 12.05 -11.54 -62.95
C GLY A 75 13.20 -11.78 -63.94
N ILE A 76 13.23 -12.92 -64.62
CA ILE A 76 14.25 -13.23 -65.63
C ILE A 76 14.12 -12.32 -66.85
N GLU A 77 12.90 -12.07 -67.33
CA GLU A 77 12.64 -11.18 -68.47
C GLU A 77 13.08 -9.74 -68.18
N THR A 78 12.74 -9.22 -66.99
CA THR A 78 13.16 -7.89 -66.54
C THR A 78 14.67 -7.80 -66.33
N LEU A 79 15.31 -8.84 -65.78
CA LEU A 79 16.76 -8.87 -65.61
C LEU A 79 17.48 -8.92 -66.96
N THR A 80 16.99 -9.75 -67.88
CA THR A 80 17.54 -9.86 -69.24
C THR A 80 17.42 -8.52 -69.98
N THR A 81 16.26 -7.88 -69.89
CA THR A 81 16.03 -6.55 -70.47
C THR A 81 16.93 -5.49 -69.83
N SER A 82 17.10 -5.52 -68.50
CA SER A 82 17.96 -4.59 -67.76
C SER A 82 19.43 -4.76 -68.14
N VAL A 83 19.90 -6.00 -68.33
CA VAL A 83 21.26 -6.28 -68.80
C VAL A 83 21.46 -5.76 -70.23
N GLN A 84 20.50 -5.98 -71.13
CA GLN A 84 20.55 -5.42 -72.49
C GLN A 84 20.59 -3.89 -72.48
N GLN A 85 19.74 -3.23 -71.68
CA GLN A 85 19.77 -1.77 -71.54
C GLN A 85 21.08 -1.27 -70.93
N MET A 86 21.63 -1.96 -69.94
CA MET A 86 22.91 -1.59 -69.33
C MET A 86 24.06 -1.71 -70.31
N LEU A 87 24.07 -2.76 -71.15
CA LEU A 87 25.06 -2.91 -72.22
C LEU A 87 24.92 -1.79 -73.26
N LEU A 88 23.69 -1.45 -73.66
CA LEU A 88 23.43 -0.32 -74.56
C LEU A 88 23.89 1.02 -73.96
N ILE A 89 23.60 1.28 -72.68
CA ILE A 89 24.06 2.48 -71.97
C ILE A 89 25.58 2.51 -71.90
N LYS A 90 26.24 1.37 -71.65
CA LYS A 90 27.69 1.26 -71.63
C LYS A 90 28.29 1.56 -73.00
N GLU A 91 27.72 1.01 -74.08
CA GLU A 91 28.16 1.31 -75.44
C GLU A 91 27.95 2.78 -75.79
N ASN A 92 26.79 3.34 -75.47
CA ASN A 92 26.50 4.77 -75.66
C ASN A 92 27.45 5.66 -74.87
N MET A 93 27.76 5.32 -73.61
CA MET A 93 28.73 6.07 -72.81
C MET A 93 30.15 5.95 -73.36
N GLN A 94 30.55 4.77 -73.85
CA GLN A 94 31.83 4.62 -74.54
C GLN A 94 31.88 5.42 -75.84
N ALA A 95 30.78 5.48 -76.59
CA ALA A 95 30.67 6.30 -77.78
C ALA A 95 30.76 7.80 -77.44
N ILE A 96 30.05 8.25 -76.40
CA ILE A 96 30.12 9.63 -75.90
C ILE A 96 31.53 9.97 -75.43
N ASP A 97 32.19 9.08 -74.68
CA ASP A 97 33.56 9.30 -74.18
C ASP A 97 34.59 9.37 -75.31
N ARG A 98 34.43 8.53 -76.34
CA ARG A 98 35.21 8.61 -77.58
C ARG A 98 34.99 9.94 -78.30
N LEU A 99 33.73 10.32 -78.54
CA LEU A 99 33.37 11.59 -79.19
C LEU A 99 33.88 12.81 -78.41
N CYS A 100 33.79 12.79 -77.08
CA CYS A 100 34.33 13.83 -76.21
C CYS A 100 35.87 13.91 -76.28
N SER A 101 36.55 12.76 -76.32
CA SER A 101 38.01 12.67 -76.47
C SER A 101 38.46 13.18 -77.86
N GLU A 102 37.74 12.81 -78.92
CA GLU A 102 38.00 13.28 -80.28
C GLU A 102 37.74 14.79 -80.42
N ALA A 103 36.66 15.31 -79.80
CA ALA A 103 36.35 16.73 -79.77
C ALA A 103 37.39 17.56 -78.96
N GLN A 104 37.94 17.00 -77.88
CA GLN A 104 39.06 17.61 -77.16
C GLN A 104 40.32 17.73 -78.04
N GLY A 105 40.52 16.79 -78.97
CA GLY A 105 41.62 16.82 -79.94
C GLY A 105 41.41 17.76 -81.13
N MET A 106 40.16 18.02 -81.55
CA MET A 106 39.85 18.85 -82.73
C MET A 106 40.14 20.35 -82.55
N ILE A 107 40.10 20.88 -81.33
CA ILE A 107 40.32 22.32 -81.08
C ILE A 107 41.66 22.52 -80.38
N LYS A 108 42.72 22.82 -81.15
CA LYS A 108 44.11 23.00 -80.67
C LYS A 108 44.29 24.02 -79.52
N HIS A 109 43.32 24.92 -79.28
CA HIS A 109 43.38 25.94 -78.23
C HIS A 109 42.28 25.84 -77.16
N PHE A 110 41.41 24.82 -77.19
CA PHE A 110 40.35 24.64 -76.19
C PHE A 110 40.87 24.49 -74.75
N PRO A 111 42.00 23.79 -74.49
CA PRO A 111 42.58 23.75 -73.15
C PRO A 111 43.01 25.13 -72.66
N ARG A 112 43.55 26.00 -73.53
CA ARG A 112 43.93 27.37 -73.17
C ARG A 112 42.71 28.26 -72.92
N ILE A 113 41.69 28.19 -73.77
CA ILE A 113 40.48 29.02 -73.64
C ILE A 113 39.67 28.59 -72.40
N ASN A 114 39.48 27.29 -72.19
CA ASN A 114 38.69 26.75 -71.09
C ASN A 114 39.45 26.74 -69.74
N LYS A 115 40.73 26.31 -69.71
CA LYS A 115 41.52 26.29 -68.45
C LYS A 115 42.10 27.64 -68.07
N VAL A 116 42.48 28.50 -69.01
CA VAL A 116 43.17 29.75 -68.68
C VAL A 116 42.16 30.89 -68.64
N ILE A 117 41.49 31.21 -69.75
CA ILE A 117 40.66 32.43 -69.81
C ILE A 117 39.35 32.27 -69.01
N SER A 118 38.60 31.18 -69.23
CA SER A 118 37.31 30.97 -68.55
C SER A 118 37.48 30.75 -67.04
N GLN A 119 38.49 30.00 -66.63
CA GLN A 119 38.77 29.76 -65.21
C GLN A 119 39.29 31.03 -64.51
N ILE A 120 40.19 31.80 -65.13
CA ILE A 120 40.68 33.07 -64.57
C ILE A 120 39.54 34.07 -64.46
N HIS A 121 38.71 34.22 -65.49
CA HIS A 121 37.56 35.13 -65.45
C HIS A 121 36.55 34.71 -64.36
N ARG A 122 36.23 33.42 -64.24
CA ARG A 122 35.36 32.92 -63.17
C ARG A 122 35.93 33.17 -61.78
N ASN A 123 37.23 32.93 -61.60
CA ASN A 123 37.90 33.21 -60.33
C ASN A 123 37.91 34.71 -60.04
N PHE A 124 38.15 35.57 -61.03
CA PHE A 124 38.15 37.02 -60.84
C PHE A 124 36.77 37.55 -60.46
N VAL A 125 35.71 37.10 -61.15
CA VAL A 125 34.32 37.43 -60.79
C VAL A 125 34.00 36.92 -59.38
N ALA A 126 34.37 35.69 -59.06
CA ALA A 126 34.16 35.13 -57.72
C ALA A 126 34.88 35.96 -56.65
N THR A 127 36.15 36.33 -56.85
CA THR A 127 36.93 37.17 -55.94
C THR A 127 36.34 38.57 -55.79
N GLN A 128 35.88 39.18 -56.89
CA GLN A 128 35.22 40.48 -56.86
C GLN A 128 33.93 40.41 -56.02
N GLU A 129 33.14 39.37 -56.18
CA GLU A 129 31.95 39.12 -55.37
C GLU A 129 32.28 38.90 -53.88
N THR A 130 33.36 38.16 -53.55
CA THR A 130 33.78 37.99 -52.14
C THR A 130 34.20 39.31 -51.52
N VAL A 131 34.94 40.16 -52.24
CA VAL A 131 35.37 41.48 -51.76
C VAL A 131 34.17 42.40 -51.54
N GLN A 132 33.22 42.43 -52.48
CA GLN A 132 32.00 43.22 -52.34
C GLN A 132 31.19 42.76 -51.11
N LYS A 133 31.03 41.45 -50.92
CA LYS A 133 30.35 40.88 -49.73
C LYS A 133 31.07 41.20 -48.43
N LEU A 134 32.41 41.19 -48.39
CA LEU A 134 33.20 41.60 -47.21
C LEU A 134 32.98 43.08 -46.86
N GLN A 135 32.88 43.94 -47.87
CA GLN A 135 32.62 45.37 -47.66
C GLN A 135 31.18 45.63 -47.18
N GLU A 136 30.20 44.96 -47.79
CA GLU A 136 28.79 45.08 -47.42
C GLU A 136 28.49 44.43 -46.05
N MET A 137 29.32 43.46 -45.62
CA MET A 137 29.14 42.70 -44.38
C MET A 137 28.90 43.59 -43.16
N TYR A 138 29.76 44.57 -42.90
CA TYR A 138 29.65 45.41 -41.71
C TYR A 138 28.33 46.20 -41.67
N SER A 139 27.85 46.67 -42.81
CA SER A 139 26.54 47.35 -42.89
C SER A 139 25.38 46.42 -42.57
N THR A 140 25.46 45.16 -43.00
CA THR A 140 24.45 44.14 -42.68
C THR A 140 24.53 43.69 -41.22
N VAL A 141 25.73 43.58 -40.65
CA VAL A 141 25.96 43.27 -39.23
C VAL A 141 25.38 44.37 -38.34
N ASP A 142 25.59 45.64 -38.67
CA ASP A 142 25.02 46.77 -37.93
C ASP A 142 23.48 46.77 -37.97
N GLN A 143 22.89 46.44 -39.13
CA GLN A 143 21.43 46.31 -39.26
C GLN A 143 20.88 45.17 -38.40
N ILE A 144 21.53 43.99 -38.42
CA ILE A 144 21.12 42.84 -37.63
C ILE A 144 21.26 43.14 -36.12
N GLN A 145 22.35 43.77 -35.71
CA GLN A 145 22.59 44.14 -34.32
C GLN A 145 21.50 45.09 -33.79
N ASN A 146 21.10 46.09 -34.59
CA ASN A 146 19.99 46.99 -34.22
C ASN A 146 18.65 46.25 -34.12
N LEU A 147 18.35 45.34 -35.06
CA LEU A 147 17.12 44.55 -35.03
C LEU A 147 17.09 43.58 -33.84
N LEU A 148 18.23 42.97 -33.50
CA LEU A 148 18.36 42.07 -32.35
C LEU A 148 18.17 42.84 -31.04
N GLN A 149 18.80 44.01 -30.90
CA GLN A 149 18.62 44.86 -29.70
C GLN A 149 17.16 45.30 -29.51
N GLN A 150 16.46 45.64 -30.59
CA GLN A 150 15.03 45.99 -30.52
C GLN A 150 14.16 44.82 -30.03
N ASP A 151 14.45 43.60 -30.48
CA ASP A 151 13.74 42.40 -30.04
C ASP A 151 14.12 42.03 -28.58
N MET A 152 15.39 42.21 -28.17
CA MET A 152 15.84 41.96 -26.79
C MET A 152 15.24 42.90 -25.74
N LEU A 153 14.88 44.14 -26.13
CA LEU A 153 14.23 45.10 -25.22
C LEU A 153 12.84 44.65 -24.75
N ASN A 154 12.17 43.79 -25.53
CA ASN A 154 10.86 43.23 -25.20
C ASN A 154 10.93 41.70 -25.14
N VAL A 155 11.47 41.17 -24.04
CA VAL A 155 11.58 39.72 -23.77
C VAL A 155 10.25 38.98 -23.92
N TYR A 156 9.12 39.66 -23.65
CA TYR A 156 7.76 39.11 -23.77
C TYR A 156 6.95 39.67 -24.94
N GLY A 157 7.61 40.30 -25.92
CA GLY A 157 6.97 40.84 -27.11
C GLY A 157 6.93 39.83 -28.26
N PRO A 158 6.20 40.11 -29.35
CA PRO A 158 6.29 39.32 -30.56
C PRO A 158 7.69 39.52 -31.16
N ALA A 159 8.56 38.51 -31.06
CA ALA A 159 9.88 38.46 -31.71
C ALA A 159 9.74 38.35 -33.24
N ARG A 160 9.22 39.41 -33.88
CA ARG A 160 8.86 39.45 -35.30
C ARG A 160 10.09 39.33 -36.20
N ASN A 161 11.25 39.80 -35.72
CA ASN A 161 12.46 39.85 -36.53
C ASN A 161 13.33 38.59 -36.38
N LEU A 162 12.98 37.65 -35.48
CA LEU A 162 13.78 36.46 -35.18
C LEU A 162 14.16 35.65 -36.43
N LEU A 163 13.20 35.37 -37.31
CA LEU A 163 13.45 34.61 -38.55
C LEU A 163 14.30 35.38 -39.55
N ASN A 164 14.12 36.69 -39.63
CA ASN A 164 14.89 37.53 -40.54
C ASN A 164 16.35 37.66 -40.07
N VAL A 165 16.53 37.93 -38.78
CA VAL A 165 17.85 37.95 -38.12
C VAL A 165 18.56 36.61 -38.30
N HIS A 166 17.86 35.49 -38.04
CA HIS A 166 18.41 34.16 -38.27
C HIS A 166 18.83 33.94 -39.72
N TYR A 167 17.97 34.27 -40.69
CA TYR A 167 18.28 34.09 -42.11
C TYR A 167 19.51 34.89 -42.56
N GLN A 168 19.62 36.15 -42.14
CA GLN A 168 20.77 36.98 -42.50
C GLN A 168 22.04 36.50 -41.81
N LEU A 169 21.98 36.13 -40.52
CA LEU A 169 23.10 35.54 -39.81
C LEU A 169 23.53 34.21 -40.43
N PHE A 170 22.60 33.36 -40.83
CA PHE A 170 22.88 32.09 -41.49
C PHE A 170 23.65 32.30 -42.81
N ARG A 171 23.23 33.27 -43.63
CA ARG A 171 23.95 33.62 -44.87
C ARG A 171 25.35 34.18 -44.62
N LEU A 172 25.50 35.03 -43.60
CA LEU A 172 26.79 35.59 -43.22
C LEU A 172 27.73 34.51 -42.65
N GLN A 173 27.20 33.56 -41.89
CA GLN A 173 27.95 32.41 -41.39
C GLN A 173 28.36 31.46 -42.51
N GLU A 174 27.46 31.16 -43.46
CA GLU A 174 27.80 30.37 -44.65
C GLU A 174 28.89 31.07 -45.48
N PHE A 175 28.82 32.40 -45.61
CA PHE A 175 29.84 33.20 -46.27
C PHE A 175 31.19 33.13 -45.53
N ARG A 176 31.19 33.29 -44.20
CA ARG A 176 32.37 33.13 -43.34
C ARG A 176 32.98 31.75 -43.51
N ASP A 177 32.21 30.68 -43.35
CA ASP A 177 32.69 29.30 -43.38
C ASP A 177 33.30 28.95 -44.75
N ASN A 178 32.65 29.36 -45.84
CA ASN A 178 33.16 29.17 -47.20
C ASN A 178 34.45 29.97 -47.45
N THR A 179 34.51 31.23 -47.00
CA THR A 179 35.69 32.09 -47.16
C THR A 179 36.87 31.56 -46.34
N MET A 180 36.61 31.14 -45.10
CA MET A 180 37.59 30.57 -44.19
C MET A 180 38.15 29.24 -44.70
N TYR A 181 37.32 28.41 -45.31
CA TYR A 181 37.76 27.17 -45.95
C TYR A 181 38.59 27.39 -47.21
N GLN A 182 38.22 28.37 -48.04
CA GLN A 182 39.04 28.78 -49.18
C GLN A 182 40.41 29.30 -48.72
N ALA A 183 40.44 30.10 -47.64
CA ALA A 183 41.68 30.59 -47.05
C ALA A 183 42.53 29.47 -46.45
N LYS A 184 41.93 28.49 -45.75
CA LYS A 184 42.66 27.32 -45.20
C LYS A 184 43.28 26.44 -46.29
N ASN A 185 42.67 26.38 -47.47
CA ASN A 185 43.22 25.65 -48.61
C ASN A 185 44.27 26.45 -49.39
N SER A 186 44.48 27.73 -49.06
CA SER A 186 45.51 28.58 -49.67
C SER A 186 46.85 28.40 -48.94
N SER A 187 47.96 28.40 -49.68
CA SER A 187 49.29 28.05 -49.15
C SER A 187 49.93 29.13 -48.23
N LEU A 188 49.23 30.24 -47.98
CA LEU A 188 49.71 31.39 -47.23
C LEU A 188 48.96 31.50 -45.89
N GLY A 189 49.56 31.02 -44.80
CA GLY A 189 48.91 30.95 -43.49
C GLY A 189 48.57 32.29 -42.81
N GLY A 190 49.04 33.43 -43.32
CA GLY A 190 48.79 34.76 -42.74
C GLY A 190 47.38 35.32 -43.01
N ASP A 191 46.72 34.86 -44.08
CA ASP A 191 45.41 35.38 -44.51
C ASP A 191 44.28 34.91 -43.59
N VAL A 192 44.46 33.73 -42.96
CA VAL A 192 43.50 33.10 -42.04
C VAL A 192 43.33 33.94 -40.76
N LEU A 193 44.43 34.38 -40.15
CA LEU A 193 44.42 35.22 -38.94
C LEU A 193 43.78 36.60 -39.18
N THR A 194 44.01 37.16 -40.37
CA THR A 194 43.41 38.45 -40.74
C THR A 194 41.90 38.30 -40.90
N LEU A 195 41.44 37.26 -41.62
CA LEU A 195 40.01 36.98 -41.80
C LEU A 195 39.31 36.69 -40.46
N GLU A 196 39.93 35.99 -39.53
CA GLU A 196 39.40 35.79 -38.16
C GLU A 196 39.11 37.12 -37.45
N GLN A 197 39.99 38.12 -37.59
CA GLN A 197 39.75 39.44 -37.01
C GLN A 197 38.58 40.18 -37.68
N TYR A 198 38.44 40.05 -39.01
CA TYR A 198 37.31 40.65 -39.74
C TYR A 198 35.96 40.03 -39.33
N PHE A 199 35.92 38.71 -39.11
CA PHE A 199 34.71 37.98 -38.74
C PHE A 199 34.39 38.01 -37.24
N LYS A 200 35.30 38.49 -36.37
CA LYS A 200 35.09 38.53 -34.92
C LYS A 200 33.77 39.20 -34.49
N ARG A 201 33.41 40.35 -35.08
CA ARG A 201 32.12 41.03 -34.78
C ARG A 201 30.91 40.19 -35.17
N LEU A 202 31.01 39.39 -36.24
CA LEU A 202 29.95 38.47 -36.67
C LEU A 202 29.83 37.29 -35.70
N ASP A 203 30.95 36.80 -35.17
CA ASP A 203 30.99 35.71 -34.18
C ASP A 203 30.39 36.17 -32.84
N GLU A 204 30.72 37.38 -32.37
CA GLU A 204 30.12 38.00 -31.19
C GLU A 204 28.60 38.15 -31.36
N LEU A 205 28.13 38.72 -32.48
CA LEU A 205 26.70 38.85 -32.77
C LEU A 205 25.99 37.49 -32.87
N SER A 206 26.69 36.46 -33.36
CA SER A 206 26.15 35.10 -33.37
C SER A 206 25.97 34.54 -31.97
N LEU A 207 26.87 34.85 -31.03
CA LEU A 207 26.74 34.41 -29.65
C LEU A 207 25.57 35.13 -28.96
N ASP A 208 25.45 36.45 -29.15
CA ASP A 208 24.34 37.24 -28.62
C ASP A 208 22.98 36.72 -29.12
N PHE A 209 22.89 36.37 -30.41
CA PHE A 209 21.69 35.79 -30.99
C PHE A 209 21.34 34.43 -30.37
N VAL A 210 22.34 33.59 -30.13
CA VAL A 210 22.16 32.26 -29.53
C VAL A 210 21.71 32.39 -28.07
N GLU A 211 22.29 33.32 -27.31
CA GLU A 211 21.88 33.62 -25.93
C GLU A 211 20.43 34.13 -25.87
N TYR A 212 20.05 35.03 -26.78
CA TYR A 212 18.67 35.48 -26.90
C TYR A 212 17.72 34.33 -27.25
N LEU A 213 18.10 33.47 -28.20
CA LEU A 213 17.33 32.29 -28.59
C LEU A 213 17.10 31.33 -27.41
N TRP A 214 18.11 31.11 -26.56
CA TRP A 214 17.96 30.28 -25.37
C TRP A 214 17.14 30.94 -24.27
N THR A 215 17.19 32.26 -24.15
CA THR A 215 16.30 33.02 -23.25
C THR A 215 14.83 32.84 -23.68
N LEU A 216 14.57 32.87 -24.99
CA LEU A 216 13.23 32.55 -25.52
C LEU A 216 12.83 31.10 -25.25
N ALA A 217 13.77 30.16 -25.41
CA ALA A 217 13.53 28.73 -25.14
C ALA A 217 13.20 28.45 -23.67
N LYS A 218 13.85 29.14 -22.73
CA LYS A 218 13.53 29.01 -21.29
C LYS A 218 12.11 29.49 -20.95
N ASN A 219 11.62 30.53 -21.63
CA ASN A 219 10.34 31.18 -21.34
C ASN A 219 9.16 30.67 -22.19
N ILE A 220 9.26 29.48 -22.83
CA ILE A 220 8.20 28.92 -23.70
C ILE A 220 6.83 28.85 -23.00
N MET A 221 6.81 28.46 -21.72
CA MET A 221 5.57 28.38 -20.93
C MET A 221 4.90 29.75 -20.76
N GLU A 222 5.68 30.80 -20.54
CA GLU A 222 5.16 32.16 -20.38
C GLU A 222 4.63 32.72 -21.71
N PHE A 223 5.28 32.39 -22.84
CA PHE A 223 4.77 32.74 -24.16
C PHE A 223 3.46 32.02 -24.50
N ALA A 224 3.33 30.76 -24.11
CA ALA A 224 2.09 30.01 -24.25
C ALA A 224 0.95 30.65 -23.44
N ARG A 225 1.20 30.99 -22.16
CA ARG A 225 0.22 31.67 -21.29
C ARG A 225 -0.19 33.06 -21.79
N LYS A 226 0.74 33.83 -22.39
CA LYS A 226 0.46 35.16 -22.97
C LYS A 226 -0.15 35.10 -24.37
N GLY A 227 -0.44 33.91 -24.91
CA GLY A 227 -1.04 33.72 -26.24
C GLY A 227 -0.10 34.06 -27.41
N GLN A 228 1.21 34.17 -27.16
CA GLN A 228 2.22 34.52 -28.17
C GLN A 228 2.79 33.28 -28.87
N GLY A 229 1.89 32.44 -29.38
CA GLY A 229 2.24 31.20 -30.06
C GLY A 229 3.14 31.36 -31.29
N SER A 230 3.13 32.53 -31.93
CA SER A 230 3.96 32.80 -33.10
C SER A 230 5.46 32.73 -32.79
N VAL A 231 5.88 33.16 -31.60
CA VAL A 231 7.30 33.15 -31.18
C VAL A 231 7.80 31.71 -31.05
N ILE A 232 6.97 30.82 -30.48
CA ILE A 232 7.27 29.39 -30.35
C ILE A 232 7.47 28.77 -31.74
N VAL A 233 6.58 29.05 -32.69
CA VAL A 233 6.72 28.54 -34.06
C VAL A 233 7.99 29.07 -34.73
N CYS A 234 8.30 30.37 -34.57
CA CYS A 234 9.52 30.96 -35.11
C CYS A 234 10.78 30.30 -34.51
N LEU A 235 10.83 30.10 -33.19
CA LEU A 235 11.92 29.43 -32.49
C LEU A 235 12.16 28.02 -33.04
N ILE A 236 11.09 27.22 -33.15
CA ILE A 236 11.19 25.85 -33.67
C ILE A 236 11.58 25.85 -35.15
N LYS A 237 11.13 26.81 -35.95
CA LYS A 237 11.54 26.93 -37.36
C LYS A 237 13.03 27.23 -37.50
N VAL A 238 13.60 28.04 -36.61
CA VAL A 238 15.05 28.27 -36.55
C VAL A 238 15.78 26.97 -36.23
N ILE A 239 15.33 26.22 -35.22
CA ILE A 239 15.94 24.94 -34.82
C ILE A 239 15.85 23.91 -35.95
N GLU A 240 14.68 23.75 -36.60
CA GLU A 240 14.51 22.84 -37.75
C GLU A 240 15.38 23.24 -38.95
N ALA A 241 15.60 24.55 -39.16
CA ALA A 241 16.46 25.05 -40.24
C ALA A 241 17.93 24.74 -39.97
N GLU A 242 18.40 24.98 -38.74
CA GLU A 242 19.76 24.68 -38.31
C GLU A 242 20.05 23.17 -38.32
N GLU A 243 19.12 22.34 -37.81
CA GLU A 243 19.20 20.87 -37.82
C GLU A 243 19.29 20.32 -39.25
N ARG A 244 18.42 20.77 -40.15
CA ARG A 244 18.45 20.34 -41.57
C ARG A 244 19.77 20.71 -42.25
N ALA A 245 20.36 21.83 -41.87
CA ALA A 245 21.63 22.25 -42.43
C ALA A 245 22.83 21.54 -41.78
N ASP A 246 22.75 21.12 -40.51
CA ASP A 246 23.72 20.22 -39.86
C ASP A 246 23.66 18.81 -40.47
N GLU A 247 22.46 18.26 -40.70
CA GLU A 247 22.25 16.97 -41.38
C GLU A 247 22.82 16.95 -42.81
N ARG A 248 22.67 18.06 -43.55
CA ARG A 248 23.27 18.18 -44.89
C ARG A 248 24.79 18.20 -44.84
N ALA A 249 25.37 18.89 -43.85
CA ALA A 249 26.82 18.96 -43.68
C ALA A 249 27.42 17.59 -43.33
N THR A 250 26.82 16.87 -42.37
CA THR A 250 27.25 15.51 -42.01
C THR A 250 27.11 14.52 -43.16
N ALA A 251 26.00 14.56 -43.90
CA ALA A 251 25.79 13.72 -45.07
C ALA A 251 26.83 14.00 -46.18
N ALA A 252 27.18 15.27 -46.40
CA ALA A 252 28.21 15.65 -47.36
C ALA A 252 29.61 15.17 -46.93
N GLU A 253 29.93 15.28 -45.64
CA GLU A 253 31.19 14.78 -45.08
C GLU A 253 31.30 13.25 -45.19
N HIS A 254 30.24 12.51 -44.82
CA HIS A 254 30.19 11.05 -44.99
C HIS A 254 30.32 10.62 -46.45
N ALA A 255 29.62 11.30 -47.38
CA ALA A 255 29.75 11.03 -48.81
C ALA A 255 31.19 11.23 -49.32
N ARG A 256 31.89 12.24 -48.79
CA ARG A 256 33.30 12.50 -49.13
C ARG A 256 34.23 11.39 -48.66
N HIS A 257 34.00 10.84 -47.47
CA HIS A 257 34.79 9.74 -46.92
C HIS A 257 34.52 8.39 -47.61
N SER A 258 33.28 8.12 -48.00
CA SER A 258 32.93 6.84 -48.64
C SER A 258 33.26 6.75 -50.13
N HIS A 259 33.29 7.87 -50.87
CA HIS A 259 33.54 7.87 -52.32
C HIS A 259 34.53 8.98 -52.74
N GLN A 260 35.79 8.82 -52.36
CA GLN A 260 36.84 9.81 -52.55
C GLN A 260 37.10 10.15 -54.04
N ASP A 261 36.94 9.19 -54.96
CA ASP A 261 37.13 9.38 -56.41
C ASP A 261 35.97 10.11 -57.12
N LEU A 262 34.75 10.06 -56.59
CA LEU A 262 33.57 10.77 -57.12
C LEU A 262 33.47 12.20 -56.58
N ALA A 263 33.92 12.42 -55.34
CA ALA A 263 33.92 13.71 -54.66
C ALA A 263 34.83 14.75 -55.34
N VAL A 264 35.90 14.32 -56.02
CA VAL A 264 36.82 15.22 -56.75
C VAL A 264 36.18 15.75 -58.05
N LYS A 265 35.21 15.05 -58.63
CA LYS A 265 34.63 15.38 -59.95
C LYS A 265 33.35 16.21 -59.88
N PHE A 266 32.62 16.21 -58.76
CA PHE A 266 31.37 16.95 -58.61
C PHE A 266 31.49 18.09 -57.58
N LYS A 267 31.43 19.35 -58.04
CA LYS A 267 31.43 20.56 -57.18
C LYS A 267 30.28 20.62 -56.17
N SER A 268 29.19 19.86 -56.39
CA SER A 268 28.06 19.74 -55.47
C SER A 268 28.34 18.88 -54.24
N ILE A 269 29.46 18.14 -54.22
CA ILE A 269 29.95 17.37 -53.06
C ILE A 269 31.03 18.18 -52.30
N GLN A 270 31.49 19.31 -52.86
CA GLN A 270 32.44 20.23 -52.20
C GLN A 270 31.76 21.21 -51.24
N THR A 271 30.46 21.10 -51.01
CA THR A 271 29.67 22.18 -50.41
C THR A 271 29.49 22.03 -48.90
N SER A 272 30.05 23.02 -48.21
CA SER A 272 29.80 23.48 -46.83
C SER A 272 30.68 22.89 -45.70
N PRO A 273 31.82 23.54 -45.38
CA PRO A 273 32.70 23.25 -44.24
C PRO A 273 32.08 23.79 -42.94
N ARG A 274 30.79 23.49 -42.72
CA ARG A 274 30.02 24.01 -41.59
C ARG A 274 30.38 23.21 -40.34
N VAL A 275 30.59 23.92 -39.22
CA VAL A 275 30.74 23.28 -37.89
C VAL A 275 29.35 22.89 -37.38
N ILE A 276 29.18 21.63 -36.99
CA ILE A 276 27.93 21.09 -36.43
C ILE A 276 27.66 21.77 -35.09
N LYS A 277 26.46 22.34 -34.93
CA LYS A 277 26.10 23.10 -33.72
C LYS A 277 25.17 22.32 -32.78
N SER A 278 24.41 21.34 -33.29
CA SER A 278 23.53 20.47 -32.47
C SER A 278 22.46 21.24 -31.67
N PHE A 279 21.81 22.23 -32.27
CA PHE A 279 20.80 23.08 -31.61
C PHE A 279 19.62 22.29 -31.01
N ARG A 280 19.30 21.12 -31.55
CA ARG A 280 18.24 20.27 -31.01
C ARG A 280 18.57 19.72 -29.61
N SER A 281 19.81 19.28 -29.38
CA SER A 281 20.23 18.79 -28.05
C SER A 281 20.22 19.95 -27.05
N GLN A 282 20.83 21.08 -27.43
CA GLN A 282 20.88 22.27 -26.58
C GLN A 282 19.49 22.80 -26.24
N PHE A 283 18.54 22.73 -27.17
CA PHE A 283 17.15 23.08 -26.90
C PHE A 283 16.50 22.16 -25.86
N GLN A 284 16.73 20.85 -25.95
CA GLN A 284 16.22 19.90 -24.95
C GLN A 284 16.83 20.16 -23.57
N ASP A 285 18.13 20.44 -23.51
CA ASP A 285 18.82 20.79 -22.26
C ASP A 285 18.25 22.08 -21.67
N LYS A 286 18.05 23.13 -22.48
CA LYS A 286 17.47 24.40 -22.01
C LYS A 286 16.01 24.27 -21.57
N LEU A 287 15.26 23.38 -22.20
CA LEU A 287 13.91 23.04 -21.78
C LEU A 287 13.91 22.34 -20.41
N GLN A 288 14.83 21.40 -20.20
CA GLN A 288 15.00 20.72 -18.91
C GLN A 288 15.49 21.68 -17.82
N ASP A 289 16.41 22.61 -18.14
CA ASP A 289 16.87 23.66 -17.23
C ASP A 289 15.67 24.51 -16.75
N SER A 290 14.81 24.95 -17.67
CA SER A 290 13.61 25.75 -17.34
C SER A 290 12.64 25.02 -16.43
N ILE A 291 12.40 23.73 -16.71
CA ILE A 291 11.55 22.89 -15.87
C ILE A 291 12.20 22.69 -14.49
N SER A 292 13.51 22.48 -14.44
CA SER A 292 14.26 22.31 -13.18
C SER A 292 14.18 23.56 -12.31
N GLU A 293 14.43 24.73 -12.89
CA GLU A 293 14.31 26.03 -12.20
C GLU A 293 12.89 26.23 -11.63
N LEU A 294 11.85 25.80 -12.35
CA LEU A 294 10.46 25.86 -11.87
C LEU A 294 10.26 24.99 -10.62
N PHE A 295 10.72 23.74 -10.63
CA PHE A 295 10.58 22.84 -9.48
C PHE A 295 11.49 23.21 -8.31
N ASP A 296 12.66 23.78 -8.57
CA ASP A 296 13.56 24.29 -7.53
C ASP A 296 12.93 25.50 -6.81
N ASN A 297 12.33 26.43 -7.55
CA ASN A 297 11.58 27.54 -6.96
C ASN A 297 10.35 27.06 -6.18
N PHE A 298 9.61 26.09 -6.72
CA PHE A 298 8.47 25.47 -6.04
C PHE A 298 8.90 24.80 -4.73
N TYR A 299 10.00 24.04 -4.74
CA TYR A 299 10.53 23.41 -3.54
C TYR A 299 11.07 24.44 -2.54
N ALA A 300 11.67 25.54 -2.99
CA ALA A 300 12.14 26.61 -2.12
C ALA A 300 10.99 27.35 -1.41
N GLU A 301 9.83 27.48 -2.06
CA GLU A 301 8.66 28.17 -1.49
C GLU A 301 7.86 27.28 -0.53
N PHE A 302 7.67 26.00 -0.86
CA PHE A 302 6.79 25.08 -0.12
C PHE A 302 7.52 23.96 0.63
N GLY A 303 8.85 23.87 0.54
CA GLY A 303 9.64 22.75 1.07
C GLY A 303 9.58 22.57 2.59
N ASP A 304 9.28 23.62 3.34
CA ASP A 304 9.18 23.58 4.81
C ASP A 304 7.89 22.89 5.30
N ASP A 305 6.83 22.88 4.48
CA ASP A 305 5.51 22.34 4.83
C ASP A 305 5.06 21.32 3.79
N THR A 306 5.37 20.05 4.03
CA THR A 306 5.07 18.92 3.13
C THR A 306 3.59 18.83 2.77
N MET A 307 2.69 19.23 3.66
CA MET A 307 1.25 19.17 3.40
C MET A 307 0.84 20.25 2.39
N LYS A 308 1.34 21.48 2.55
CA LYS A 308 1.12 22.55 1.57
C LYS A 308 1.77 22.26 0.24
N LEU A 309 2.95 21.64 0.24
CA LEU A 309 3.63 21.20 -0.98
C LEU A 309 2.75 20.25 -1.79
N LEU A 310 2.14 19.25 -1.13
CA LEU A 310 1.24 18.30 -1.81
C LEU A 310 -0.02 18.97 -2.36
N ASP A 311 -0.57 19.97 -1.67
CA ASP A 311 -1.74 20.71 -2.14
C ASP A 311 -1.39 21.63 -3.32
N ALA A 312 -0.24 22.30 -3.25
CA ALA A 312 0.23 23.20 -4.30
C ALA A 312 0.65 22.43 -5.56
N ALA A 313 1.15 21.19 -5.43
CA ALA A 313 1.60 20.35 -6.55
C ALA A 313 0.52 20.05 -7.61
N ASP A 314 -0.76 20.34 -7.33
CA ASP A 314 -1.84 20.27 -8.32
C ASP A 314 -1.66 21.28 -9.48
N PHE A 315 -0.80 22.32 -9.35
CA PHE A 315 -0.48 23.26 -10.43
C PHE A 315 0.02 22.56 -11.71
N ILE A 316 0.62 21.37 -11.56
CA ILE A 316 1.16 20.57 -12.66
C ILE A 316 0.07 20.20 -13.68
N TYR A 317 -1.17 19.98 -13.22
CA TYR A 317 -2.27 19.66 -14.13
C TYR A 317 -2.66 20.87 -14.99
N ASP A 318 -2.66 22.06 -14.41
CA ASP A 318 -2.96 23.30 -15.14
C ASP A 318 -1.88 23.56 -16.19
N ASP A 319 -0.60 23.37 -15.82
CA ASP A 319 0.52 23.53 -16.74
C ASP A 319 0.50 22.51 -17.87
N LEU A 320 0.23 21.24 -17.58
CA LEU A 320 0.11 20.21 -18.62
C LEU A 320 -1.08 20.47 -19.55
N ASN A 321 -2.18 21.04 -19.04
CA ASN A 321 -3.30 21.45 -19.88
C ASN A 321 -2.90 22.62 -20.80
N VAL A 322 -2.15 23.60 -20.31
CA VAL A 322 -1.59 24.68 -21.15
C VAL A 322 -0.65 24.10 -22.21
N VAL A 323 0.23 23.15 -21.85
CA VAL A 323 1.12 22.49 -22.81
C VAL A 323 0.30 21.77 -23.90
N TYR A 324 -0.73 21.02 -23.50
CA TYR A 324 -1.57 20.28 -24.43
C TYR A 324 -2.34 21.19 -25.40
N GLN A 325 -2.94 22.28 -24.90
CA GLN A 325 -3.77 23.17 -25.70
C GLN A 325 -2.94 24.15 -26.55
N GLU A 326 -1.90 24.74 -25.97
CA GLU A 326 -1.18 25.87 -26.55
C GLU A 326 0.16 25.46 -27.18
N ILE A 327 0.89 24.51 -26.61
CA ILE A 327 2.24 24.16 -27.08
C ILE A 327 2.19 23.06 -28.14
N VAL A 328 1.45 21.98 -27.91
CA VAL A 328 1.40 20.82 -28.83
C VAL A 328 1.01 21.20 -30.27
N PRO A 329 0.00 22.06 -30.53
CA PRO A 329 -0.36 22.42 -31.91
C PRO A 329 0.72 23.20 -32.66
N ARG A 330 1.66 23.81 -31.94
CA ARG A 330 2.71 24.70 -32.48
C ARG A 330 4.03 23.97 -32.72
N PHE A 331 4.11 22.70 -32.33
CA PHE A 331 5.28 21.84 -32.50
C PHE A 331 5.06 20.79 -33.61
N PRO A 332 6.11 20.41 -34.35
CA PRO A 332 6.06 19.26 -35.23
C PRO A 332 5.85 17.96 -34.45
N LYS A 333 5.02 17.05 -34.98
CA LYS A 333 4.72 15.75 -34.34
C LYS A 333 5.96 14.91 -34.01
N LYS A 334 7.06 15.08 -34.75
CA LYS A 334 8.34 14.38 -34.54
C LYS A 334 8.96 14.63 -33.16
N TYR A 335 8.65 15.77 -32.52
CA TYR A 335 9.24 16.16 -31.25
C TYR A 335 8.54 15.52 -30.04
N SER A 336 7.31 15.01 -30.20
CA SER A 336 6.49 14.46 -29.10
C SER A 336 6.57 15.30 -27.82
N ILE A 337 6.47 16.62 -27.95
CA ILE A 337 6.82 17.56 -26.87
C ILE A 337 6.01 17.34 -25.59
N PHE A 338 4.76 16.89 -25.73
CA PHE A 338 3.89 16.57 -24.59
C PHE A 338 4.48 15.47 -23.70
N SER A 339 5.00 14.39 -24.27
CA SER A 339 5.60 13.32 -23.48
C SER A 339 6.89 13.77 -22.78
N VAL A 340 7.64 14.70 -23.38
CA VAL A 340 8.84 15.28 -22.76
C VAL A 340 8.48 16.06 -21.50
N TYR A 341 7.46 16.93 -21.55
CA TYR A 341 6.99 17.68 -20.38
C TYR A 341 6.44 16.76 -19.29
N VAL A 342 5.61 15.79 -19.65
CA VAL A 342 5.03 14.83 -18.71
C VAL A 342 6.12 14.06 -17.98
N LEU A 343 7.09 13.51 -18.71
CA LEU A 343 8.18 12.72 -18.13
C LEU A 343 9.09 13.59 -17.25
N ALA A 344 9.39 14.83 -17.68
CA ALA A 344 10.19 15.76 -16.90
C ALA A 344 9.49 16.12 -15.57
N TYR A 345 8.23 16.54 -15.62
CA TYR A 345 7.44 16.86 -14.43
C TYR A 345 7.34 15.66 -13.47
N HIS A 346 7.12 14.47 -14.02
CA HIS A 346 7.08 13.23 -13.26
C HIS A 346 8.41 12.92 -12.55
N ARG A 347 9.55 13.11 -13.22
CA ARG A 347 10.89 12.92 -12.62
C ARG A 347 11.19 13.93 -11.51
N HIS A 348 10.79 15.18 -11.66
CA HIS A 348 10.96 16.17 -10.60
C HIS A 348 10.08 15.87 -9.38
N LEU A 349 8.82 15.46 -9.60
CA LEU A 349 7.95 14.96 -8.53
C LEU A 349 8.56 13.76 -7.81
N TYR A 350 9.09 12.80 -8.56
CA TYR A 350 9.79 11.64 -8.00
C TYR A 350 10.93 12.09 -7.07
N ASN A 351 11.78 13.01 -7.51
CA ASN A 351 12.91 13.50 -6.70
C ASN A 351 12.44 14.23 -5.42
N ILE A 352 11.34 14.98 -5.49
CA ILE A 352 10.77 15.64 -4.31
C ILE A 352 10.21 14.61 -3.33
N PHE A 353 9.49 13.60 -3.82
CA PHE A 353 8.90 12.55 -2.97
C PHE A 353 9.96 11.66 -2.35
N ASP A 354 11.03 11.34 -3.08
CA ASP A 354 12.18 10.61 -2.55
C ASP A 354 12.84 11.37 -1.40
N LYS A 355 13.02 12.69 -1.53
CA LYS A 355 13.51 13.55 -0.42
C LYS A 355 12.58 13.52 0.80
N ILE A 356 11.26 13.57 0.59
CA ILE A 356 10.28 13.53 1.68
C ILE A 356 10.34 12.20 2.42
N ILE A 357 10.40 11.07 1.71
CA ILE A 357 10.49 9.73 2.30
C ILE A 357 11.79 9.58 3.09
N ASN A 358 12.91 10.03 2.52
CA ASN A 358 14.22 9.97 3.18
C ASN A 358 14.35 10.91 4.39
N SER A 359 13.35 11.76 4.65
CA SER A 359 13.31 12.67 5.80
C SER A 359 12.53 12.11 7.01
N ASP A 360 12.19 10.81 7.02
CA ASP A 360 11.38 10.14 8.05
C ASP A 360 10.06 10.88 8.37
N PRO A 361 9.13 10.96 7.40
CA PRO A 361 7.91 11.73 7.56
C PRO A 361 6.98 11.14 8.63
N ASP A 362 6.14 12.00 9.22
CA ASP A 362 5.16 11.57 10.20
C ASP A 362 4.03 10.74 9.57
N ALA A 363 3.32 10.00 10.42
CA ALA A 363 2.28 9.05 10.02
C ALA A 363 1.19 9.70 9.13
N ARG A 364 0.86 10.97 9.37
CA ARG A 364 -0.15 11.71 8.58
C ARG A 364 0.39 12.05 7.19
N THR A 365 1.64 12.50 7.10
CA THR A 365 2.29 12.83 5.83
C THR A 365 2.44 11.60 4.93
N ILE A 366 2.79 10.43 5.48
CA ILE A 366 2.88 9.17 4.72
C ILE A 366 1.54 8.84 4.06
N LEU A 367 0.43 8.89 4.81
CA LEU A 367 -0.89 8.61 4.25
C LEU A 367 -1.33 9.63 3.20
N ARG A 368 -1.04 10.92 3.44
CA ARG A 368 -1.36 11.99 2.49
C ARG A 368 -0.59 11.78 1.18
N LEU A 369 0.69 11.43 1.25
CA LEU A 369 1.55 11.15 0.11
C LEU A 369 1.00 9.98 -0.72
N ILE A 370 0.68 8.84 -0.07
CA ILE A 370 0.10 7.66 -0.76
C ILE A 370 -1.22 8.03 -1.45
N ARG A 371 -2.08 8.80 -0.77
CA ARG A 371 -3.34 9.26 -1.35
C ARG A 371 -3.12 10.16 -2.57
N TRP A 372 -2.15 11.09 -2.49
CA TRP A 372 -1.83 11.99 -3.58
C TRP A 372 -1.33 11.23 -4.81
N VAL A 373 -0.39 10.29 -4.63
CA VAL A 373 0.18 9.48 -5.73
C VAL A 373 -0.91 8.72 -6.49
N ARG A 374 -1.86 8.11 -5.78
CA ARG A 374 -3.01 7.43 -6.44
C ARG A 374 -3.92 8.39 -7.18
N GLN A 375 -4.18 9.56 -6.61
CA GLN A 375 -4.98 10.59 -7.27
C GLN A 375 -4.28 11.11 -8.53
N TYR A 376 -2.95 11.25 -8.49
CA TYR A 376 -2.12 11.65 -9.62
C TYR A 376 -2.20 10.67 -10.77
N TYR A 377 -1.95 9.38 -10.54
CA TYR A 377 -2.07 8.38 -11.60
C TYR A 377 -3.49 8.30 -12.18
N LYS A 378 -4.51 8.40 -11.32
CA LYS A 378 -5.91 8.42 -11.75
C LYS A 378 -6.27 9.64 -12.59
N LYS A 379 -5.83 10.85 -12.19
CA LYS A 379 -6.04 12.09 -12.96
C LYS A 379 -5.26 12.04 -14.28
N MET A 380 -4.00 11.60 -14.26
CA MET A 380 -3.17 11.45 -15.46
C MET A 380 -3.79 10.52 -16.51
N ASN A 381 -4.32 9.38 -16.08
CA ASN A 381 -5.00 8.46 -16.98
C ASN A 381 -6.33 9.03 -17.49
N LYS A 382 -7.17 9.59 -16.60
CA LYS A 382 -8.50 10.09 -16.95
C LYS A 382 -8.46 11.32 -17.86
N ASP A 383 -7.65 12.31 -17.52
CA ASP A 383 -7.71 13.63 -18.13
C ASP A 383 -6.74 13.75 -19.32
N PHE A 384 -5.57 13.11 -19.24
CA PHE A 384 -4.52 13.19 -20.26
C PHE A 384 -4.33 11.90 -21.07
N ARG A 385 -5.02 10.80 -20.74
CA ARG A 385 -4.94 9.48 -21.40
C ARG A 385 -3.53 8.90 -21.45
N ILE A 386 -2.74 9.15 -20.42
CA ILE A 386 -1.36 8.64 -20.30
C ILE A 386 -1.39 7.33 -19.51
N SER A 387 -0.80 6.27 -20.07
CA SER A 387 -0.64 4.99 -19.36
C SER A 387 0.44 5.12 -18.29
N GLU A 388 0.25 4.44 -17.16
CA GLU A 388 1.20 4.40 -16.05
C GLU A 388 2.57 3.86 -16.49
N ASP A 389 2.61 3.01 -17.52
CA ASP A 389 3.83 2.39 -18.08
C ASP A 389 4.82 3.40 -18.67
N ILE A 390 4.37 4.61 -19.03
CA ILE A 390 5.21 5.65 -19.64
C ILE A 390 5.85 6.54 -18.55
N LEU A 391 5.33 6.48 -17.31
CA LEU A 391 5.72 7.34 -16.20
C LEU A 391 6.84 6.67 -15.38
N GLU A 392 8.05 6.69 -15.93
CA GLU A 392 9.25 6.13 -15.30
C GLU A 392 10.18 7.22 -14.72
N PRO A 393 10.72 7.04 -13.49
CA PRO A 393 10.51 5.93 -12.54
C PRO A 393 9.15 6.00 -11.83
N PRO A 394 8.56 4.88 -11.36
CA PRO A 394 7.31 4.92 -10.61
C PRO A 394 7.47 5.76 -9.33
N LEU A 395 6.49 6.61 -9.03
CA LEU A 395 6.47 7.37 -7.78
C LEU A 395 6.48 6.38 -6.61
N LEU A 396 7.21 6.73 -5.55
CA LEU A 396 7.44 5.87 -4.39
C LEU A 396 8.18 4.55 -4.72
N ASN A 397 8.88 4.45 -5.85
CA ASN A 397 9.60 3.25 -6.30
C ASN A 397 8.74 1.98 -6.48
N GLY A 398 7.41 2.10 -6.49
CA GLY A 398 6.53 0.94 -6.41
C GLY A 398 6.42 0.33 -5.00
N ASN A 399 7.02 0.97 -3.99
CA ASN A 399 7.06 0.52 -2.59
C ASN A 399 5.86 1.01 -1.77
N GLU A 400 4.68 1.21 -2.40
CA GLU A 400 3.47 1.63 -1.68
C GLU A 400 3.15 0.71 -0.51
N GLN A 401 3.33 -0.62 -0.66
CA GLN A 401 3.09 -1.56 0.42
C GLN A 401 4.11 -1.43 1.55
N GLU A 402 5.38 -1.19 1.24
CA GLU A 402 6.44 -1.04 2.26
C GLU A 402 6.21 0.23 3.09
N LEU A 403 5.81 1.33 2.46
CA LEU A 403 5.43 2.57 3.16
C LEU A 403 4.18 2.38 4.04
N ILE A 404 3.22 1.55 3.60
CA ILE A 404 2.06 1.18 4.43
C ILE A 404 2.51 0.34 5.63
N ASP A 405 3.40 -0.63 5.42
CA ASP A 405 3.93 -1.46 6.49
C ASP A 405 4.74 -0.64 7.50
N ASP A 406 5.53 0.33 7.04
CA ASP A 406 6.30 1.24 7.90
C ASP A 406 5.38 2.21 8.64
N TYR A 407 4.31 2.69 8.02
CA TYR A 407 3.24 3.43 8.69
C TYR A 407 2.60 2.60 9.82
N ILE A 408 2.24 1.33 9.55
CA ILE A 408 1.65 0.44 10.56
C ILE A 408 2.64 0.19 11.71
N LYS A 409 3.93 -0.05 11.40
CA LYS A 409 4.98 -0.19 12.42
C LYS A 409 5.12 1.07 13.27
N LEU A 410 5.05 2.25 12.65
CA LEU A 410 5.13 3.53 13.35
C LEU A 410 3.95 3.72 14.31
N ILE A 411 2.72 3.42 13.87
CA ILE A 411 1.54 3.48 14.74
C ILE A 411 1.66 2.48 15.88
N LYS A 412 2.04 1.25 15.58
CA LYS A 412 2.21 0.21 16.60
C LYS A 412 3.17 0.68 17.69
N ARG A 413 4.34 1.21 17.30
CA ARG A 413 5.33 1.75 18.24
C ARG A 413 4.75 2.88 19.10
N LYS A 414 4.00 3.81 18.50
CA LYS A 414 3.38 4.92 19.23
C LYS A 414 2.26 4.45 20.18
N LEU A 415 1.40 3.54 19.73
CA LEU A 415 0.34 2.96 20.56
C LEU A 415 0.94 2.19 21.74
N ASP A 416 1.95 1.36 21.50
CA ASP A 416 2.63 0.61 22.56
C ASP A 416 3.29 1.55 23.58
N GLU A 417 3.95 2.63 23.12
CA GLU A 417 4.54 3.63 24.01
C GLU A 417 3.49 4.36 24.86
N TRP A 418 2.42 4.86 24.23
CA TRP A 418 1.35 5.57 24.94
C TRP A 418 0.59 4.68 25.91
N MET A 419 0.26 3.45 25.50
CA MET A 419 -0.43 2.49 26.34
C MET A 419 0.43 2.02 27.50
N THR A 420 1.73 1.83 27.28
CA THR A 420 2.66 1.47 28.37
C THR A 420 2.75 2.60 29.40
N ASN A 421 2.90 3.85 28.95
CA ASN A 421 2.96 5.00 29.86
C ASN A 421 1.65 5.16 30.64
N LEU A 422 0.51 5.10 29.95
CA LEU A 422 -0.82 5.17 30.58
C LEU A 422 -1.02 4.06 31.62
N MET A 423 -0.67 2.81 31.28
CA MET A 423 -0.79 1.68 32.19
C MET A 423 0.16 1.80 33.37
N ASN A 424 1.37 2.32 33.19
CA ASN A 424 2.30 2.53 34.31
C ASN A 424 1.72 3.54 35.33
N ASP A 425 1.10 4.62 34.86
CA ASP A 425 0.48 5.61 35.75
C ASP A 425 -0.75 5.03 36.46
N GLU A 426 -1.65 4.39 35.73
CA GLU A 426 -2.89 3.81 36.28
C GLU A 426 -2.60 2.65 37.25
N THR A 427 -1.66 1.77 36.92
CA THR A 427 -1.29 0.65 37.81
C THR A 427 -0.57 1.13 39.06
N LYS A 428 0.23 2.21 38.96
CA LYS A 428 0.84 2.83 40.12
C LYS A 428 -0.21 3.41 41.06
N ASP A 429 -1.18 4.15 40.53
CA ASP A 429 -2.27 4.71 41.34
C ASP A 429 -3.11 3.61 42.00
N PHE A 430 -3.36 2.50 41.30
CA PHE A 430 -4.05 1.32 41.83
C PHE A 430 -3.28 0.61 42.95
N VAL A 431 -1.94 0.61 42.91
CA VAL A 431 -1.08 -0.04 43.91
C VAL A 431 -0.85 0.86 45.13
N GLU A 432 -0.62 2.16 44.91
CA GLU A 432 -0.32 3.13 45.96
C GLU A 432 -1.57 3.60 46.71
N ARG A 433 -2.71 3.73 46.01
CA ARG A 433 -4.02 4.12 46.56
C ARG A 433 -3.95 5.37 47.44
N SER A 434 -3.13 6.34 47.01
CA SER A 434 -2.87 7.57 47.78
C SER A 434 -4.08 8.50 47.88
N LYS A 435 -5.07 8.33 47.00
CA LYS A 435 -6.33 9.06 46.94
C LYS A 435 -7.46 8.08 46.62
N ALA A 436 -8.71 8.44 46.93
CA ALA A 436 -9.87 7.65 46.50
C ALA A 436 -10.08 7.77 44.97
N PRO A 437 -10.68 6.76 44.32
CA PRO A 437 -11.04 6.83 42.90
C PRO A 437 -11.99 8.00 42.59
N GLU A 438 -11.95 8.47 41.34
CA GLU A 438 -12.79 9.57 40.91
C GLU A 438 -14.27 9.14 40.84
N LEU A 439 -15.18 10.07 41.14
CA LEU A 439 -16.62 9.85 41.05
C LEU A 439 -17.16 10.52 39.79
N ASP A 440 -17.91 9.77 39.00
CA ASP A 440 -18.61 10.32 37.84
C ASP A 440 -19.91 11.06 38.23
N ALA A 441 -20.62 11.60 37.24
CA ALA A 441 -21.87 12.34 37.45
C ALA A 441 -22.97 11.50 38.12
N ASN A 442 -22.89 10.17 38.02
CA ASN A 442 -23.81 9.21 38.63
C ASN A 442 -23.28 8.68 39.96
N LYS A 443 -22.19 9.25 40.48
CA LYS A 443 -21.47 8.82 41.71
C LYS A 443 -20.87 7.42 41.61
N LEU A 444 -20.63 6.93 40.40
CA LEU A 444 -19.91 5.69 40.20
C LEU A 444 -18.41 5.94 40.29
N TYR A 445 -17.68 5.03 40.93
CA TYR A 445 -16.22 5.08 40.88
C TYR A 445 -15.74 4.80 39.46
N GLY A 446 -14.74 5.55 39.00
CA GLY A 446 -14.10 5.36 37.71
C GLY A 446 -12.61 5.65 37.77
N LEU A 447 -11.92 5.19 36.74
CA LEU A 447 -10.50 5.50 36.50
C LEU A 447 -10.39 6.49 35.33
N SER A 448 -9.34 7.30 35.34
CA SER A 448 -9.11 8.30 34.29
C SER A 448 -8.61 7.68 32.98
N GLY A 449 -7.93 6.54 33.08
CA GLY A 449 -7.17 5.97 31.97
C GLY A 449 -8.03 5.44 30.83
N SER A 450 -9.24 4.96 31.10
CA SER A 450 -10.16 4.46 30.07
C SER A 450 -10.47 5.53 29.02
N VAL A 451 -10.76 6.76 29.45
CA VAL A 451 -11.09 7.87 28.54
C VAL A 451 -9.89 8.24 27.68
N ILE A 452 -8.70 8.35 28.29
CA ILE A 452 -7.45 8.71 27.58
C ILE A 452 -7.09 7.63 26.55
N MET A 453 -7.19 6.36 26.92
CA MET A 453 -6.96 5.23 26.02
C MET A 453 -7.84 5.33 24.77
N PHE A 454 -9.15 5.51 24.95
CA PHE A 454 -10.08 5.58 23.81
C PHE A 454 -9.95 6.88 23.01
N GLN A 455 -9.52 7.99 23.61
CA GLN A 455 -9.16 9.20 22.86
C GLN A 455 -7.97 8.93 21.91
N MET A 456 -6.91 8.28 22.42
CA MET A 456 -5.73 7.93 21.62
C MET A 456 -6.07 6.94 20.50
N VAL A 457 -6.85 5.90 20.81
CA VAL A 457 -7.31 4.91 19.82
C VAL A 457 -8.16 5.56 18.74
N ASN A 458 -9.14 6.39 19.11
CA ASN A 458 -9.98 7.08 18.13
C ASN A 458 -9.17 7.99 17.21
N GLN A 459 -8.16 8.70 17.73
CA GLN A 459 -7.29 9.54 16.92
C GLN A 459 -6.56 8.74 15.82
N GLN A 460 -6.05 7.54 16.14
CA GLN A 460 -5.37 6.69 15.15
C GLN A 460 -6.36 6.10 14.13
N ILE A 461 -7.54 5.69 14.58
CA ILE A 461 -8.61 5.19 13.70
C ILE A 461 -9.07 6.28 12.74
N ASP A 462 -9.24 7.52 13.20
CA ASP A 462 -9.70 8.64 12.38
C ASP A 462 -8.68 8.98 11.29
N VAL A 463 -7.38 9.03 11.63
CA VAL A 463 -6.29 9.23 10.66
C VAL A 463 -6.26 8.12 9.61
N ALA A 464 -6.44 6.86 10.03
CA ALA A 464 -6.51 5.74 9.11
C ALA A 464 -7.77 5.77 8.22
N ALA A 465 -8.90 6.25 8.75
CA ALA A 465 -10.14 6.41 8.00
C ALA A 465 -10.05 7.51 6.94
N GLU A 466 -9.37 8.63 7.23
CA GLU A 466 -9.10 9.72 6.27
C GLU A 466 -8.31 9.28 5.03
N SER A 467 -7.56 8.17 5.14
CA SER A 467 -6.82 7.58 4.02
C SER A 467 -7.75 7.03 2.91
N GLY A 468 -8.99 6.70 3.25
CA GLY A 468 -9.94 6.05 2.34
C GLY A 468 -9.58 4.60 1.96
N GLN A 469 -8.61 3.99 2.65
CA GLN A 469 -8.15 2.63 2.38
C GLN A 469 -8.68 1.65 3.43
N GLY A 470 -9.67 0.84 3.06
CA GLY A 470 -10.27 -0.14 3.99
C GLY A 470 -9.29 -1.16 4.56
N LYS A 471 -8.23 -1.52 3.81
CA LYS A 471 -7.15 -2.39 4.31
C LYS A 471 -6.37 -1.73 5.45
N ILE A 472 -5.87 -0.51 5.22
CA ILE A 472 -5.10 0.23 6.23
C ILE A 472 -5.93 0.42 7.49
N LEU A 473 -7.21 0.83 7.34
CA LEU A 473 -8.09 1.00 8.49
C LEU A 473 -8.26 -0.29 9.29
N ALA A 474 -8.48 -1.44 8.62
CA ALA A 474 -8.59 -2.73 9.30
C ALA A 474 -7.28 -3.12 10.03
N ASP A 475 -6.13 -2.89 9.41
CA ASP A 475 -4.83 -3.20 10.02
C ASP A 475 -4.55 -2.30 11.24
N VAL A 476 -4.89 -1.01 11.18
CA VAL A 476 -4.76 -0.09 12.34
C VAL A 476 -5.69 -0.47 13.48
N VAL A 477 -6.96 -0.80 13.19
CA VAL A 477 -7.92 -1.25 14.21
C VAL A 477 -7.43 -2.53 14.87
N LYS A 478 -6.86 -3.46 14.11
CA LYS A 478 -6.28 -4.69 14.63
C LYS A 478 -5.13 -4.42 15.61
N GLU A 479 -4.22 -3.49 15.30
CA GLU A 479 -3.15 -3.13 16.23
C GLU A 479 -3.71 -2.40 17.48
N CYS A 480 -4.75 -1.57 17.34
CA CYS A 480 -5.44 -0.97 18.49
C CYS A 480 -6.06 -2.05 19.40
N ALA A 481 -6.77 -3.02 18.82
CA ALA A 481 -7.40 -4.12 19.56
C ALA A 481 -6.36 -4.97 20.31
N LYS A 482 -5.20 -5.25 19.69
CA LYS A 482 -4.09 -5.93 20.36
C LYS A 482 -3.55 -5.13 21.55
N SER A 483 -3.42 -3.81 21.40
CA SER A 483 -2.93 -2.95 22.48
C SER A 483 -3.93 -2.90 23.65
N MET A 484 -5.23 -2.86 23.35
CA MET A 484 -6.29 -3.01 24.37
C MET A 484 -6.17 -4.35 25.10
N LYS A 485 -5.99 -5.47 24.38
CA LYS A 485 -5.77 -6.79 25.00
C LYS A 485 -4.55 -6.86 25.90
N ALA A 486 -3.44 -6.25 25.48
CA ALA A 486 -2.24 -6.17 26.31
C ALA A 486 -2.52 -5.44 27.64
N SER A 487 -3.29 -4.35 27.62
CA SER A 487 -3.70 -3.66 28.86
C SER A 487 -4.60 -4.51 29.76
N GLN A 488 -5.52 -5.30 29.18
CA GLN A 488 -6.39 -6.22 29.91
C GLN A 488 -5.59 -7.30 30.63
N GLU A 489 -4.56 -7.87 29.98
CA GLU A 489 -3.67 -8.84 30.62
C GLU A 489 -2.89 -8.25 31.81
N VAL A 490 -2.48 -6.98 31.72
CA VAL A 490 -1.82 -6.28 32.83
C VAL A 490 -2.79 -6.14 34.01
N TRP A 491 -4.04 -5.72 33.76
CA TRP A 491 -5.06 -5.62 34.80
C TRP A 491 -5.37 -6.96 35.47
N MET A 492 -5.52 -8.05 34.69
CA MET A 492 -5.73 -9.40 35.25
C MET A 492 -4.61 -9.84 36.19
N LYS A 493 -3.35 -9.61 35.78
CA LYS A 493 -2.17 -9.97 36.58
C LYS A 493 -2.10 -9.12 37.84
N LEU A 494 -2.38 -7.81 37.72
CA LEU A 494 -2.35 -6.89 38.85
C LEU A 494 -3.44 -7.21 39.88
N LEU A 495 -4.69 -7.44 39.45
CA LEU A 495 -5.78 -7.85 40.34
C LEU A 495 -5.43 -9.08 41.16
N THR A 496 -4.88 -10.11 40.50
CA THR A 496 -4.46 -11.35 41.17
C THR A 496 -3.36 -11.10 42.20
N LEU A 497 -2.37 -10.26 41.86
CA LEU A 497 -1.25 -9.93 42.75
C LEU A 497 -1.73 -9.14 43.97
N GLU A 498 -2.58 -8.15 43.74
CA GLU A 498 -3.10 -7.25 44.77
C GLU A 498 -4.09 -7.95 45.70
N LEU A 499 -4.94 -8.84 45.19
CA LEU A 499 -5.80 -9.70 46.01
C LEU A 499 -4.97 -10.58 46.94
N LYS A 500 -3.91 -11.20 46.41
CA LYS A 500 -2.99 -12.00 47.21
C LYS A 500 -2.30 -11.17 48.30
N ARG A 501 -1.86 -9.95 47.96
CA ARG A 501 -1.27 -9.00 48.93
C ARG A 501 -2.27 -8.65 50.03
N GLN A 502 -3.52 -8.36 49.68
CA GLN A 502 -4.59 -8.02 50.62
C GLN A 502 -4.89 -9.16 51.60
N ILE A 503 -4.91 -10.41 51.12
CA ILE A 503 -5.26 -11.58 51.94
C ILE A 503 -4.08 -12.08 52.78
N GLU A 504 -2.88 -12.20 52.20
CA GLU A 504 -1.73 -12.81 52.88
C GLU A 504 -0.95 -11.82 53.75
N LYS A 505 -0.98 -10.53 53.41
CA LYS A 505 -0.21 -9.48 54.07
C LYS A 505 -1.05 -8.20 54.27
N PRO A 506 -2.11 -8.26 55.08
CA PRO A 506 -3.00 -7.11 55.28
C PRO A 506 -2.28 -5.88 55.86
N ASP A 507 -1.26 -6.08 56.70
CA ASP A 507 -0.50 -4.99 57.33
C ASP A 507 0.39 -4.20 56.34
N GLU A 508 0.76 -4.79 55.21
CA GLU A 508 1.55 -4.15 54.14
C GLU A 508 0.65 -3.59 53.02
N ALA A 509 -0.65 -3.87 53.04
CA ALA A 509 -1.59 -3.48 52.00
C ALA A 509 -2.17 -2.07 52.27
N PRO A 510 -2.08 -1.13 51.32
CA PRO A 510 -2.74 0.18 51.47
C PRO A 510 -4.26 0.04 51.59
N PRO A 511 -4.95 0.91 52.34
CA PRO A 511 -6.41 0.92 52.39
C PRO A 511 -7.00 1.30 51.02
N GLY A 512 -8.30 1.05 50.81
CA GLY A 512 -9.01 1.47 49.60
C GLY A 512 -9.06 0.44 48.47
N PHE A 513 -8.77 -0.85 48.73
CA PHE A 513 -8.72 -1.86 47.65
C PHE A 513 -10.08 -2.04 46.98
N VAL A 514 -11.14 -2.10 47.78
CA VAL A 514 -12.50 -2.41 47.32
C VAL A 514 -12.98 -1.33 46.36
N GLU A 515 -12.77 -0.07 46.72
CA GLU A 515 -13.12 1.11 45.94
C GLU A 515 -12.41 1.11 44.59
N TYR A 516 -11.11 0.80 44.57
CA TYR A 516 -10.34 0.71 43.31
C TYR A 516 -10.75 -0.48 42.43
N VAL A 517 -11.13 -1.63 43.02
CA VAL A 517 -11.64 -2.78 42.27
C VAL A 517 -13.02 -2.49 41.67
N ILE A 518 -13.89 -1.78 42.39
CA ILE A 518 -15.18 -1.28 41.87
C ILE A 518 -14.94 -0.31 40.72
N ALA A 519 -14.03 0.66 40.90
CA ALA A 519 -13.66 1.62 39.87
C ALA A 519 -13.20 0.91 38.59
N LEU A 520 -12.31 -0.08 38.73
CA LEU A 520 -11.84 -0.88 37.60
C LEU A 520 -12.99 -1.62 36.91
N ALA A 521 -13.87 -2.28 37.67
CA ALA A 521 -14.99 -3.03 37.11
C ALA A 521 -15.96 -2.14 36.31
N ASN A 522 -16.28 -0.96 36.83
CA ASN A 522 -17.11 0.04 36.13
C ASN A 522 -16.42 0.53 34.84
N ASP A 523 -15.13 0.83 34.92
CA ASP A 523 -14.35 1.28 33.78
C ASP A 523 -14.25 0.23 32.67
N GLN A 524 -14.15 -1.07 33.00
CA GLN A 524 -14.14 -2.12 32.00
C GLN A 524 -15.47 -2.21 31.22
N ILE A 525 -16.61 -1.97 31.88
CA ILE A 525 -17.90 -1.90 31.18
C ILE A 525 -17.94 -0.67 30.27
N ARG A 526 -17.46 0.47 30.75
CA ARG A 526 -17.35 1.69 29.93
C ARG A 526 -16.44 1.48 28.72
N CYS A 527 -15.33 0.76 28.87
CA CYS A 527 -14.44 0.36 27.77
C CYS A 527 -15.15 -0.53 26.75
N ALA A 528 -16.00 -1.46 27.20
CA ALA A 528 -16.81 -2.28 26.30
C ALA A 528 -17.81 -1.41 25.50
N ASP A 529 -18.49 -0.47 26.14
CA ASP A 529 -19.40 0.48 25.48
C ASP A 529 -18.67 1.36 24.45
N PHE A 530 -17.48 1.86 24.78
CA PHE A 530 -16.66 2.63 23.85
C PHE A 530 -16.20 1.79 22.64
N THR A 531 -15.91 0.51 22.86
CA THR A 531 -15.55 -0.42 21.79
C THR A 531 -16.73 -0.64 20.85
N ASP A 532 -17.93 -0.87 21.40
CA ASP A 532 -19.16 -1.04 20.60
C ASP A 532 -19.51 0.24 19.82
N ALA A 533 -19.31 1.42 20.42
CA ALA A 533 -19.47 2.70 19.72
C ALA A 533 -18.56 2.83 18.48
N ILE A 534 -17.31 2.34 18.56
CA ILE A 534 -16.39 2.32 17.42
C ILE A 534 -16.89 1.37 16.33
N VAL A 535 -17.34 0.15 16.70
CA VAL A 535 -17.90 -0.84 15.77
C VAL A 535 -19.07 -0.23 14.99
N ASN A 536 -20.02 0.38 15.69
CA ASN A 536 -21.20 1.01 15.09
C ASN A 536 -20.84 2.18 14.16
N ARG A 537 -19.85 2.99 14.55
CA ARG A 537 -19.35 4.12 13.74
C ARG A 537 -18.73 3.66 12.42
N LEU A 538 -18.01 2.54 12.43
CA LEU A 538 -17.28 2.02 11.26
C LEU A 538 -18.14 1.10 10.35
N ALA A 539 -19.31 0.65 10.83
CA ALA A 539 -20.14 -0.36 10.17
C ALA A 539 -20.59 -0.03 8.73
N ASN A 540 -20.77 1.26 8.41
CA ASN A 540 -21.32 1.72 7.12
C ASN A 540 -20.26 2.23 6.13
N SER A 541 -19.00 2.40 6.57
CA SER A 541 -17.95 3.07 5.79
C SER A 541 -17.05 2.11 5.02
N LEU A 542 -17.29 0.79 5.12
CA LEU A 542 -16.36 -0.24 4.66
C LEU A 542 -17.03 -1.35 3.85
N SER A 543 -16.23 -2.00 3.00
CA SER A 543 -16.67 -3.22 2.32
C SER A 543 -16.85 -4.37 3.32
N GLU A 544 -17.70 -5.32 2.96
CA GLU A 544 -18.08 -6.44 3.83
C GLU A 544 -16.87 -7.23 4.38
N LYS A 545 -15.83 -7.42 3.55
CA LYS A 545 -14.60 -8.12 3.95
C LYS A 545 -13.89 -7.42 5.12
N TYR A 546 -13.64 -6.11 5.02
CA TYR A 546 -12.90 -5.36 6.04
C TYR A 546 -13.76 -5.08 7.27
N ARG A 547 -15.06 -4.90 7.08
CA ARG A 547 -16.04 -4.78 8.17
C ARG A 547 -16.05 -6.03 9.05
N ASN A 548 -16.08 -7.22 8.46
CA ASN A 548 -16.10 -8.46 9.23
C ASN A 548 -14.81 -8.65 10.04
N GLN A 549 -13.65 -8.27 9.47
CA GLN A 549 -12.38 -8.31 10.20
C GLN A 549 -12.39 -7.36 11.40
N ILE A 550 -12.76 -6.09 11.20
CA ILE A 550 -12.82 -5.08 12.27
C ILE A 550 -13.79 -5.50 13.38
N ASN A 551 -14.97 -5.98 13.01
CA ASN A 551 -15.95 -6.47 13.98
C ASN A 551 -15.39 -7.64 14.79
N THR A 552 -14.67 -8.56 14.15
CA THR A 552 -14.05 -9.69 14.85
C THR A 552 -13.00 -9.21 15.85
N ASP A 553 -12.07 -8.36 15.42
CA ASP A 553 -10.98 -7.88 16.28
C ASP A 553 -11.48 -7.03 17.46
N LEU A 554 -12.47 -6.16 17.23
CA LEU A 554 -13.05 -5.32 18.28
C LEU A 554 -13.96 -6.10 19.23
N ASN A 555 -14.77 -7.05 18.73
CA ASN A 555 -15.57 -7.91 19.61
C ASN A 555 -14.68 -8.77 20.51
N ASP A 556 -13.57 -9.28 19.98
CA ASP A 556 -12.61 -10.07 20.74
C ASP A 556 -11.88 -9.22 21.82
N ALA A 557 -11.67 -7.91 21.57
CA ALA A 557 -11.22 -6.97 22.60
C ALA A 557 -12.31 -6.64 23.63
N MET A 558 -13.57 -6.52 23.20
CA MET A 558 -14.73 -6.27 24.06
C MET A 558 -14.97 -7.43 25.04
N ASP A 559 -14.87 -8.68 24.57
CA ASP A 559 -14.93 -9.88 25.41
C ASP A 559 -13.85 -9.86 26.49
N GLY A 560 -12.64 -9.40 26.14
CA GLY A 560 -11.55 -9.23 27.09
C GLY A 560 -11.85 -8.22 28.19
N PHE A 561 -12.51 -7.09 27.89
CA PHE A 561 -12.97 -6.15 28.92
C PHE A 561 -14.01 -6.79 29.86
N PHE A 562 -14.96 -7.57 29.34
CA PHE A 562 -15.89 -8.33 30.18
C PHE A 562 -15.19 -9.36 31.07
N MET A 563 -14.13 -10.01 30.59
CA MET A 563 -13.33 -10.93 31.41
C MET A 563 -12.63 -10.22 32.58
N VAL A 564 -12.08 -9.02 32.36
CA VAL A 564 -11.46 -8.22 33.44
C VAL A 564 -12.53 -7.76 34.44
N ALA A 565 -13.69 -7.32 33.96
CA ALA A 565 -14.82 -6.95 34.83
C ALA A 565 -15.30 -8.16 35.69
N GLN A 566 -15.33 -9.35 35.09
CA GLN A 566 -15.66 -10.59 35.80
C GLN A 566 -14.62 -10.91 36.87
N ALA A 567 -13.32 -10.82 36.55
CA ALA A 567 -12.25 -11.04 37.52
C ALA A 567 -12.27 -10.02 38.67
N ALA A 568 -12.59 -8.75 38.38
CA ALA A 568 -12.77 -7.72 39.42
C ALA A 568 -13.94 -8.07 40.35
N LYS A 569 -15.09 -8.51 39.82
CA LYS A 569 -16.21 -8.99 40.64
C LYS A 569 -15.83 -10.20 41.50
N ASP A 570 -15.16 -11.19 40.91
CA ASP A 570 -14.73 -12.38 41.64
C ASP A 570 -13.75 -12.01 42.76
N THR A 571 -12.88 -11.02 42.51
CA THR A 571 -11.99 -10.43 43.53
C THR A 571 -12.77 -9.79 44.67
N LEU A 572 -13.84 -9.03 44.40
CA LEU A 572 -14.71 -8.46 45.44
C LEU A 572 -15.37 -9.55 46.29
N ILE A 573 -15.87 -10.61 45.65
CA ILE A 573 -16.47 -11.75 46.35
C ILE A 573 -15.44 -12.42 47.26
N ASP A 574 -14.22 -12.64 46.77
CA ASP A 574 -13.16 -13.26 47.56
C ASP A 574 -12.76 -12.42 48.79
N ILE A 575 -12.80 -11.09 48.70
CA ILE A 575 -12.57 -10.19 49.84
C ILE A 575 -13.69 -10.35 50.87
N VAL A 576 -14.95 -10.25 50.45
CA VAL A 576 -16.11 -10.40 51.36
C VAL A 576 -16.06 -11.76 52.07
N PHE A 577 -15.83 -12.83 51.32
CA PHE A 577 -15.79 -14.18 51.89
C PHE A 577 -14.51 -14.49 52.68
N ASN A 578 -13.44 -13.72 52.51
CA ASN A 578 -12.26 -13.81 53.37
C ASN A 578 -12.59 -13.39 54.80
N ASP A 579 -13.34 -12.30 54.97
CA ASP A 579 -13.72 -11.77 56.28
C ASP A 579 -14.79 -12.65 56.95
N LEU A 580 -15.61 -13.32 56.14
CA LEU A 580 -16.62 -14.27 56.60
C LEU A 580 -16.08 -15.67 56.94
N LYS A 581 -14.79 -15.97 56.68
CA LYS A 581 -14.20 -17.31 56.95
C LYS A 581 -14.42 -17.77 58.39
N LEU A 582 -14.20 -16.88 59.37
CA LEU A 582 -14.34 -17.21 60.78
C LEU A 582 -15.81 -17.49 61.16
N PRO A 583 -16.79 -16.60 60.89
CA PRO A 583 -18.20 -16.89 61.11
C PRO A 583 -18.69 -18.19 60.46
N PHE A 584 -18.34 -18.45 59.20
CA PHE A 584 -18.70 -19.70 58.52
C PHE A 584 -18.06 -20.95 59.17
N SER A 585 -16.85 -20.83 59.72
CA SER A 585 -16.18 -21.94 60.44
C SER A 585 -16.87 -22.31 61.77
N GLN A 586 -17.68 -21.41 62.32
CA GLN A 586 -18.42 -21.64 63.56
C GLN A 586 -19.75 -22.37 63.32
N LEU A 587 -20.30 -22.32 62.10
CA LEU A 587 -21.56 -23.00 61.77
C LEU A 587 -21.48 -24.51 62.03
N TYR A 588 -22.59 -25.07 62.52
CA TYR A 588 -22.75 -26.47 62.96
C TYR A 588 -21.86 -26.91 64.13
N THR A 589 -21.00 -26.04 64.68
CA THR A 589 -20.16 -26.33 65.86
C THR A 589 -20.90 -25.98 67.16
N PRO A 590 -20.36 -26.30 68.36
CA PRO A 590 -20.99 -25.90 69.63
C PRO A 590 -21.30 -24.39 69.73
N ASN A 591 -20.45 -23.54 69.14
CA ASN A 591 -20.64 -22.09 69.15
C ASN A 591 -21.88 -21.66 68.38
N TRP A 592 -22.24 -22.34 67.29
CA TRP A 592 -23.45 -22.04 66.50
C TRP A 592 -24.76 -22.27 67.27
N TYR A 593 -24.74 -23.13 68.29
CA TYR A 593 -25.90 -23.35 69.17
C TYR A 593 -25.96 -22.35 70.34
N GLN A 594 -24.84 -21.70 70.67
CA GLN A 594 -24.73 -20.78 71.81
C GLN A 594 -24.80 -19.32 71.39
N GLU A 595 -24.25 -19.00 70.22
CA GLU A 595 -24.16 -17.67 69.63
C GLU A 595 -24.95 -17.63 68.31
N ASP A 596 -24.99 -16.45 67.68
CA ASP A 596 -25.61 -16.24 66.38
C ASP A 596 -24.61 -15.81 65.29
N PRO A 597 -23.75 -16.72 64.77
CA PRO A 597 -22.85 -16.40 63.68
C PRO A 597 -23.55 -15.97 62.39
N MET A 598 -24.81 -16.36 62.17
CA MET A 598 -25.55 -16.04 60.95
C MET A 598 -25.89 -14.55 60.87
N VAL A 599 -26.27 -13.93 61.99
CA VAL A 599 -26.48 -12.47 62.04
C VAL A 599 -25.22 -11.72 61.63
N LEU A 600 -24.05 -12.13 62.14
CA LEU A 600 -22.77 -11.53 61.76
C LEU A 600 -22.50 -11.69 60.25
N ILE A 601 -22.74 -12.87 59.68
CA ILE A 601 -22.56 -13.11 58.24
C ILE A 601 -23.43 -12.15 57.40
N ILE A 602 -24.72 -12.03 57.74
CA ILE A 602 -25.64 -11.19 56.99
C ILE A 602 -25.33 -9.71 57.16
N GLU A 603 -25.04 -9.25 58.39
CA GLU A 603 -24.68 -7.85 58.63
C GLU A 603 -23.37 -7.46 57.93
N THR A 604 -22.37 -8.34 57.85
CA THR A 604 -21.14 -8.07 57.10
C THR A 604 -21.39 -8.00 55.58
N ILE A 605 -22.15 -8.93 55.00
CA ILE A 605 -22.51 -8.85 53.56
C ILE A 605 -23.32 -7.58 53.28
N LYS A 606 -24.22 -7.21 54.19
CA LYS A 606 -25.03 -6.01 54.10
C LYS A 606 -24.18 -4.74 54.19
N ASP A 607 -23.19 -4.70 55.08
CA ASP A 607 -22.27 -3.56 55.23
C ASP A 607 -21.52 -3.28 53.92
N TYR A 608 -20.91 -4.31 53.32
CA TYR A 608 -20.26 -4.21 52.01
C TYR A 608 -21.23 -3.76 50.90
N ASN A 609 -22.44 -4.31 50.88
CA ASN A 609 -23.42 -3.97 49.85
C ASN A 609 -23.91 -2.53 49.98
N ASP A 610 -24.34 -2.12 51.18
CA ASP A 610 -25.01 -0.84 51.40
C ASP A 610 -24.00 0.32 51.40
N ASN A 611 -22.77 0.11 51.89
CA ASN A 611 -21.76 1.17 52.00
C ASN A 611 -20.77 1.22 50.84
N ASP A 612 -20.37 0.08 50.25
CA ASP A 612 -19.33 0.05 49.22
C ASP A 612 -19.90 -0.19 47.81
N PHE A 613 -20.71 -1.24 47.63
CA PHE A 613 -21.14 -1.67 46.29
C PHE A 613 -22.28 -0.83 45.73
N GLN A 614 -23.41 -0.76 46.41
CA GLN A 614 -24.63 -0.10 45.91
C GLN A 614 -24.42 1.38 45.56
N PRO A 615 -23.68 2.18 46.35
CA PRO A 615 -23.54 3.61 46.05
C PRO A 615 -22.65 3.92 44.86
N HIS A 616 -21.73 3.01 44.49
CA HIS A 616 -20.60 3.32 43.62
C HIS A 616 -20.39 2.35 42.44
N MET A 617 -21.13 1.24 42.38
CA MET A 617 -21.04 0.24 41.32
C MET A 617 -22.17 0.38 40.28
N ASN A 618 -21.88 0.06 39.02
CA ASN A 618 -22.89 -0.02 37.97
C ASN A 618 -23.99 -1.04 38.32
N GLU A 619 -25.27 -0.68 38.16
CA GLU A 619 -26.44 -1.51 38.48
C GLU A 619 -26.39 -2.91 37.85
N TYR A 620 -25.98 -3.01 36.58
CA TYR A 620 -25.85 -4.31 35.91
C TYR A 620 -24.79 -5.21 36.57
N LEU A 621 -23.67 -4.60 37.00
CA LEU A 621 -22.63 -5.35 37.70
C LEU A 621 -23.05 -5.72 39.11
N LEU A 622 -23.77 -4.83 39.80
CA LEU A 622 -24.29 -5.03 41.15
C LEU A 622 -25.26 -6.21 41.20
N ASP A 623 -26.23 -6.27 40.27
CA ASP A 623 -27.18 -7.38 40.17
C ASP A 623 -26.45 -8.72 40.02
N LYS A 624 -25.45 -8.76 39.14
CA LYS A 624 -24.63 -9.96 38.91
C LYS A 624 -23.74 -10.30 40.10
N LEU A 625 -23.20 -9.29 40.79
CA LEU A 625 -22.39 -9.47 41.98
C LEU A 625 -23.24 -10.11 43.09
N MET A 626 -24.45 -9.60 43.33
CA MET A 626 -25.34 -10.10 44.37
C MET A 626 -25.83 -11.53 44.09
N SER A 627 -26.15 -11.86 42.84
CA SER A 627 -26.40 -13.25 42.42
C SER A 627 -25.22 -14.19 42.71
N ASN A 628 -23.99 -13.75 42.42
CA ASN A 628 -22.80 -14.55 42.67
C ASN A 628 -22.47 -14.66 44.17
N ILE A 629 -22.69 -13.60 44.96
CA ILE A 629 -22.58 -13.62 46.42
C ILE A 629 -23.58 -14.62 47.02
N LEU A 630 -24.82 -14.65 46.52
CA LEU A 630 -25.81 -15.65 46.91
C LEU A 630 -25.31 -17.07 46.62
N GLU A 631 -24.83 -17.34 45.40
CA GLU A 631 -24.29 -18.67 45.07
C GLU A 631 -23.12 -19.05 45.99
N ARG A 632 -22.18 -18.13 46.22
CA ARG A 632 -21.02 -18.34 47.09
C ARG A 632 -21.42 -18.52 48.56
N PHE A 633 -22.45 -17.82 49.04
CA PHE A 633 -23.03 -17.97 50.36
C PHE A 633 -23.56 -19.38 50.57
N ILE A 634 -24.32 -19.90 49.60
CA ILE A 634 -24.88 -21.26 49.66
C ILE A 634 -23.75 -22.30 49.64
N ILE A 635 -22.73 -22.10 48.79
CA ILE A 635 -21.53 -22.96 48.76
C ILE A 635 -20.84 -22.97 50.14
N ALA A 636 -20.56 -21.81 50.71
CA ALA A 636 -19.89 -21.69 52.01
C ALA A 636 -20.74 -22.30 53.16
N TYR A 637 -22.06 -22.13 53.12
CA TYR A 637 -22.98 -22.72 54.08
C TYR A 637 -23.00 -24.26 54.01
N ILE A 638 -22.89 -24.84 52.81
CA ILE A 638 -22.75 -26.29 52.61
C ILE A 638 -21.34 -26.77 53.03
N GLU A 639 -20.29 -26.03 52.68
CA GLU A 639 -18.91 -26.33 53.06
C GLU A 639 -18.71 -26.35 54.57
N ALA A 640 -19.42 -25.50 55.31
CA ALA A 640 -19.37 -25.50 56.78
C ALA A 640 -19.81 -26.83 57.41
N ILE A 641 -20.58 -27.67 56.71
CA ILE A 641 -20.88 -29.03 57.16
C ILE A 641 -19.60 -29.84 57.36
N LYS A 642 -18.51 -29.54 56.63
CA LYS A 642 -17.22 -30.23 56.71
C LYS A 642 -16.38 -29.88 57.95
N ASN A 643 -16.80 -28.89 58.73
CA ASN A 643 -16.05 -28.46 59.90
C ASN A 643 -15.79 -29.65 60.85
N LYS A 644 -14.56 -29.79 61.36
CA LYS A 644 -14.16 -30.92 62.23
C LYS A 644 -14.97 -30.98 63.54
N GLY A 645 -15.45 -29.83 64.00
CA GLY A 645 -16.29 -29.70 65.20
C GLY A 645 -17.80 -29.78 64.94
N ALA A 646 -18.23 -29.98 63.69
CA ALA A 646 -19.64 -29.97 63.34
C ALA A 646 -20.39 -31.19 63.90
N LYS A 647 -21.51 -30.94 64.59
CA LYS A 647 -22.44 -31.96 65.09
C LYS A 647 -23.87 -31.50 64.92
N PHE A 648 -24.72 -32.35 64.37
CA PHE A 648 -26.15 -32.09 64.22
C PHE A 648 -26.90 -32.61 65.44
N LYS A 649 -27.41 -31.71 66.27
CA LYS A 649 -28.23 -32.03 67.45
C LYS A 649 -29.71 -31.97 67.11
N LYS A 650 -30.44 -33.08 67.15
CA LYS A 650 -31.89 -33.07 66.86
C LYS A 650 -32.73 -32.77 68.11
N PRO A 651 -33.82 -31.97 68.01
CA PRO A 651 -34.33 -31.24 66.83
C PRO A 651 -33.71 -29.84 66.64
N GLU A 652 -32.96 -29.34 67.63
CA GLU A 652 -32.44 -27.98 67.72
C GLU A 652 -31.71 -27.48 66.46
N CYS A 653 -30.93 -28.35 65.81
CA CYS A 653 -30.23 -28.06 64.57
C CYS A 653 -31.17 -27.69 63.41
N LEU A 654 -32.32 -28.36 63.28
CA LEU A 654 -33.25 -28.11 62.18
C LEU A 654 -33.97 -26.77 62.37
N ASP A 655 -34.37 -26.47 63.60
CA ASP A 655 -35.00 -25.19 63.94
C ASP A 655 -34.03 -24.03 63.74
N ARG A 656 -32.77 -24.19 64.18
CA ARG A 656 -31.72 -23.20 63.98
C ARG A 656 -31.42 -22.98 62.50
N ALA A 657 -31.20 -24.05 61.73
CA ALA A 657 -30.93 -23.93 60.30
C ALA A 657 -32.11 -23.34 59.53
N ARG A 658 -33.37 -23.59 59.93
CA ARG A 658 -34.54 -22.92 59.33
C ARG A 658 -34.57 -21.42 59.64
N SER A 659 -34.22 -21.01 60.86
CA SER A 659 -34.10 -19.60 61.26
C SER A 659 -33.01 -18.87 60.47
N ASP A 660 -31.85 -19.50 60.35
CA ASP A 660 -30.70 -19.00 59.61
C ASP A 660 -31.03 -18.76 58.14
N LEU A 661 -31.64 -19.76 57.47
CA LEU A 661 -32.09 -19.62 56.09
C LEU A 661 -33.22 -18.61 55.92
N GLY A 662 -34.13 -18.50 56.88
CA GLY A 662 -35.17 -17.47 56.86
C GLY A 662 -34.57 -16.06 56.89
N THR A 663 -33.54 -15.86 57.69
CA THR A 663 -32.80 -14.59 57.78
C THR A 663 -32.08 -14.29 56.48
N ALA A 664 -31.32 -15.26 55.94
CA ALA A 664 -30.61 -15.10 54.67
C ALA A 664 -31.57 -14.86 53.48
N LEU A 665 -32.68 -15.60 53.41
CA LEU A 665 -33.68 -15.46 52.36
C LEU A 665 -34.38 -14.10 52.44
N THR A 666 -34.67 -13.59 53.63
CA THR A 666 -35.23 -12.24 53.81
C THR A 666 -34.26 -11.16 53.32
N PHE A 667 -32.97 -11.29 53.64
CA PHE A 667 -31.94 -10.37 53.17
C PHE A 667 -31.82 -10.40 51.64
N PHE A 668 -31.58 -11.56 51.03
CA PHE A 668 -31.38 -11.64 49.58
C PHE A 668 -32.64 -11.29 48.77
N GLN A 669 -33.84 -11.43 49.35
CA GLN A 669 -35.08 -10.90 48.75
C GLN A 669 -35.12 -9.37 48.71
N GLN A 670 -34.53 -8.69 49.71
CA GLN A 670 -34.45 -7.23 49.76
C GLN A 670 -33.44 -6.68 48.74
N GLN A 671 -32.47 -7.50 48.31
CA GLN A 671 -31.42 -7.15 47.34
C GLN A 671 -31.83 -7.36 45.88
N HIS A 672 -33.13 -7.29 45.57
CA HIS A 672 -33.69 -7.37 44.21
C HIS A 672 -33.38 -8.66 43.40
N ILE A 673 -32.90 -9.73 44.04
CA ILE A 673 -32.65 -11.01 43.36
C ILE A 673 -33.99 -11.64 42.92
N PRO A 674 -34.12 -12.14 41.67
CA PRO A 674 -35.35 -12.76 41.18
C PRO A 674 -35.81 -13.93 42.05
N ALA A 675 -37.12 -13.98 42.37
CA ALA A 675 -37.70 -15.02 43.22
C ALA A 675 -37.48 -16.45 42.68
N SER A 676 -37.43 -16.62 41.35
CA SER A 676 -37.11 -17.90 40.72
C SER A 676 -35.67 -18.34 40.97
N GLU A 677 -34.73 -17.40 40.95
CA GLU A 677 -33.32 -17.66 41.21
C GLU A 677 -33.10 -18.04 42.67
N LEU A 678 -33.65 -17.25 43.60
CA LEU A 678 -33.65 -17.58 45.04
C LEU A 678 -34.18 -18.98 45.31
N LYS A 679 -35.35 -19.32 44.75
CA LYS A 679 -35.95 -20.65 44.96
C LYS A 679 -35.03 -21.77 44.45
N ASN A 680 -34.41 -21.59 43.30
CA ASN A 680 -33.53 -22.60 42.70
C ASN A 680 -32.24 -22.77 43.50
N THR A 681 -31.61 -21.66 43.93
CA THR A 681 -30.33 -21.72 44.67
C THR A 681 -30.51 -22.26 46.09
N PHE A 682 -31.64 -21.95 46.77
CA PHE A 682 -31.94 -22.49 48.10
C PHE A 682 -32.50 -23.94 48.10
N ASP A 683 -32.96 -24.47 46.96
CA ASP A 683 -33.52 -25.84 46.86
C ASP A 683 -32.53 -26.90 47.36
N VAL A 684 -31.23 -26.71 47.09
CA VAL A 684 -30.19 -27.64 47.55
C VAL A 684 -30.15 -27.73 49.07
N ILE A 685 -30.23 -26.60 49.78
CA ILE A 685 -30.21 -26.59 51.24
C ILE A 685 -31.51 -27.18 51.78
N HIS A 686 -32.65 -26.89 51.16
CA HIS A 686 -33.93 -27.49 51.54
C HIS A 686 -33.88 -29.03 51.47
N ARG A 687 -33.25 -29.60 50.43
CA ARG A 687 -33.06 -31.05 50.31
C ARG A 687 -32.05 -31.61 51.32
N ILE A 688 -30.99 -30.87 51.63
CA ILE A 688 -30.07 -31.24 52.72
C ILE A 688 -30.82 -31.26 54.05
N HIS A 689 -31.69 -30.29 54.31
CA HIS A 689 -32.53 -30.26 55.50
C HIS A 689 -33.53 -31.43 55.55
N GLN A 690 -34.14 -31.79 54.41
CA GLN A 690 -34.97 -33.00 54.32
C GLN A 690 -34.17 -34.23 54.72
N LEU A 691 -32.94 -34.40 54.20
CA LEU A 691 -32.06 -35.52 54.56
C LEU A 691 -31.66 -35.53 56.04
N LEU A 692 -31.44 -34.35 56.63
CA LEU A 692 -31.21 -34.20 58.06
C LEU A 692 -32.46 -34.60 58.86
N GLU A 693 -33.66 -34.22 58.42
CA GLU A 693 -34.94 -34.53 59.08
C GLU A 693 -35.32 -36.02 58.97
N SER A 694 -34.93 -36.70 57.89
CA SER A 694 -35.24 -38.10 57.59
C SER A 694 -34.98 -39.08 58.74
N ASN A 695 -35.94 -39.99 58.92
CA ASN A 695 -35.82 -41.15 59.80
C ASN A 695 -34.94 -42.23 59.13
N ARG A 696 -34.38 -43.16 59.93
CA ARG A 696 -33.46 -44.22 59.46
C ARG A 696 -33.93 -44.97 58.20
N LYS A 697 -35.24 -45.22 58.07
CA LYS A 697 -35.82 -45.93 56.93
C LYS A 697 -36.06 -45.05 55.68
N SER A 698 -36.16 -43.73 55.83
CA SER A 698 -36.45 -42.79 54.73
C SER A 698 -35.21 -42.14 54.14
N ILE A 699 -34.08 -42.09 54.88
CA ILE A 699 -32.80 -41.50 54.41
C ILE A 699 -32.41 -41.97 53.01
N PHE A 700 -32.63 -43.25 52.71
CA PHE A 700 -32.33 -43.83 51.40
C PHE A 700 -33.20 -43.28 50.26
N LEU A 701 -34.48 -43.02 50.53
CA LEU A 701 -35.41 -42.43 49.57
C LEU A 701 -35.08 -40.96 49.33
N ASP A 702 -34.77 -40.23 50.41
CA ASP A 702 -34.46 -38.80 50.35
C ASP A 702 -33.12 -38.57 49.63
N TYR A 703 -32.10 -39.40 49.90
CA TYR A 703 -30.86 -39.45 49.12
C TYR A 703 -31.13 -39.67 47.63
N TYR A 704 -32.00 -40.62 47.26
CA TYR A 704 -32.28 -40.91 45.86
C TYR A 704 -33.00 -39.74 45.17
N SER A 705 -33.93 -39.09 45.88
CA SER A 705 -34.60 -37.88 45.38
C SER A 705 -33.61 -36.74 45.11
N MET A 706 -32.61 -36.59 45.98
CA MET A 706 -31.55 -35.59 45.85
C MET A 706 -30.59 -35.96 44.71
N LYS A 707 -30.16 -37.22 44.61
CA LYS A 707 -29.25 -37.72 43.56
C LYS A 707 -29.83 -37.60 42.15
N LYS A 708 -31.15 -37.69 42.00
CA LYS A 708 -31.83 -37.49 40.71
C LYS A 708 -31.68 -36.06 40.17
N ILE A 709 -31.57 -35.08 41.06
CA ILE A 709 -31.48 -33.65 40.72
C ILE A 709 -30.03 -33.18 40.74
N TYR A 710 -29.28 -33.58 41.76
CA TYR A 710 -27.87 -33.28 41.99
C TYR A 710 -27.02 -34.54 41.77
N GLY A 711 -26.92 -34.97 40.52
CA GLY A 711 -26.25 -36.23 40.18
C GLY A 711 -24.73 -36.21 40.34
N ASP A 712 -24.11 -35.04 40.36
CA ASP A 712 -22.69 -34.80 40.64
C ASP A 712 -22.34 -34.74 42.13
N MET A 713 -23.33 -34.88 43.02
CA MET A 713 -23.13 -34.90 44.47
C MET A 713 -22.22 -36.07 44.91
N PRO A 714 -21.10 -35.80 45.62
CA PRO A 714 -20.19 -36.84 46.09
C PRO A 714 -20.76 -37.69 47.21
N ILE A 715 -20.45 -38.99 47.19
CA ILE A 715 -20.91 -39.94 48.22
C ILE A 715 -20.30 -39.59 49.59
N GLY A 716 -19.06 -39.09 49.61
CA GLY A 716 -18.37 -38.67 50.83
C GLY A 716 -19.12 -37.58 51.59
N PHE A 717 -19.83 -36.69 50.88
CA PHE A 717 -20.67 -35.66 51.51
C PHE A 717 -21.77 -36.27 52.38
N ILE A 718 -22.47 -37.26 51.84
CA ILE A 718 -23.58 -37.92 52.54
C ILE A 718 -23.05 -38.71 53.73
N GLU A 719 -21.90 -39.39 53.57
CA GLU A 719 -21.23 -40.08 54.66
C GLU A 719 -20.88 -39.12 55.81
N GLU A 720 -20.41 -37.92 55.48
CA GLU A 720 -20.07 -36.88 56.45
C GLU A 720 -21.31 -36.31 57.16
N ILE A 721 -22.40 -36.07 56.44
CA ILE A 721 -23.67 -35.64 57.04
C ILE A 721 -24.17 -36.69 58.04
N LEU A 722 -24.21 -37.96 57.64
CA LEU A 722 -24.73 -39.05 58.47
C LEU A 722 -23.86 -39.33 59.69
N THR A 723 -22.54 -39.19 59.57
CA THR A 723 -21.60 -39.41 60.68
C THR A 723 -21.69 -38.32 61.76
N LYS A 724 -22.11 -37.11 61.39
CA LYS A 724 -22.21 -35.95 62.30
C LYS A 724 -23.56 -35.85 63.01
N ARG A 725 -24.51 -36.74 62.71
CA ARG A 725 -25.81 -36.85 63.38
C ARG A 725 -25.69 -37.49 64.76
N ASP A 726 -26.31 -36.89 65.77
CA ASP A 726 -26.31 -37.40 67.15
C ASP A 726 -27.26 -38.60 67.35
N ASP A 727 -28.26 -38.77 66.49
CA ASP A 727 -29.26 -39.84 66.54
C ASP A 727 -28.81 -41.15 65.88
N LEU A 728 -27.66 -41.19 65.21
CA LEU A 728 -27.15 -42.34 64.47
C LEU A 728 -25.87 -42.92 65.09
N GLU A 729 -25.89 -44.23 65.35
CA GLU A 729 -24.69 -44.98 65.70
C GLU A 729 -23.85 -45.33 64.46
N LYS A 730 -22.54 -45.55 64.65
CA LYS A 730 -21.61 -45.92 63.56
C LYS A 730 -22.05 -47.18 62.80
N SER A 731 -22.68 -48.13 63.48
CA SER A 731 -23.26 -49.35 62.90
C SER A 731 -24.37 -49.02 61.90
N HIS A 732 -25.27 -48.09 62.27
CA HIS A 732 -26.39 -47.64 61.44
C HIS A 732 -25.92 -46.84 60.23
N VAL A 733 -24.93 -45.97 60.40
CA VAL A 733 -24.34 -45.21 59.28
C VAL A 733 -23.71 -46.17 58.26
N LYS A 734 -22.98 -47.19 58.71
CA LYS A 734 -22.36 -48.18 57.83
C LYS A 734 -23.39 -48.94 56.99
N GLU A 735 -24.48 -49.41 57.62
CA GLU A 735 -25.57 -50.11 56.92
C GLU A 735 -26.25 -49.23 55.86
N ILE A 736 -26.53 -47.97 56.19
CA ILE A 736 -27.13 -47.01 55.24
C ILE A 736 -26.17 -46.73 54.09
N MET A 737 -24.89 -46.53 54.37
CA MET A 737 -23.87 -46.26 53.35
C MET A 737 -23.61 -47.46 52.44
N ASP A 738 -23.67 -48.70 52.95
CA ASP A 738 -23.55 -49.91 52.12
C ASP A 738 -24.70 -50.01 51.11
N ASN A 739 -25.93 -49.70 51.55
CA ASN A 739 -27.09 -49.63 50.67
C ASN A 739 -26.96 -48.52 49.60
N ILE A 740 -26.50 -47.34 50.00
CA ILE A 740 -26.24 -46.21 49.08
C ILE A 740 -25.14 -46.56 48.07
N LYS A 741 -24.02 -47.14 48.52
CA LYS A 741 -22.89 -47.53 47.66
C LYS A 741 -23.27 -48.65 46.69
N SER A 742 -24.06 -49.63 47.12
CA SER A 742 -24.55 -50.71 46.25
C SER A 742 -25.42 -50.15 45.13
N LYS A 743 -26.38 -49.30 45.46
CA LYS A 743 -27.30 -48.72 44.46
C LYS A 743 -26.66 -47.65 43.58
N ASN A 744 -25.69 -46.90 44.09
CA ASN A 744 -24.97 -45.93 43.27
C ASN A 744 -24.11 -46.61 42.18
N LYS A 745 -23.64 -47.85 42.41
CA LYS A 745 -23.01 -48.68 41.37
C LYS A 745 -23.99 -49.13 40.28
N GLU A 746 -25.27 -49.27 40.60
CA GLU A 746 -26.32 -49.63 39.63
C GLU A 746 -26.77 -48.46 38.74
N ILE A 747 -26.65 -47.22 39.24
CA ILE A 747 -27.14 -45.99 38.56
C ILE A 747 -26.13 -45.44 37.55
N GLY A 748 -24.83 -45.72 37.70
CA GLY A 748 -23.77 -45.24 36.80
C GLY A 748 -23.30 -43.81 37.07
N GLU A 749 -22.33 -43.33 36.28
CA GLU A 749 -21.80 -41.97 36.38
C GLU A 749 -22.78 -40.92 35.84
N TYR A 750 -22.83 -39.76 36.48
CA TYR A 750 -23.73 -38.67 36.10
C TYR A 750 -23.22 -37.94 34.85
N THR A 751 -24.06 -37.84 33.82
CA THR A 751 -23.78 -37.17 32.53
C THR A 751 -24.55 -35.86 32.35
N GLY A 752 -25.23 -35.36 33.39
CA GLY A 752 -25.98 -34.11 33.33
C GLY A 752 -25.09 -32.87 33.51
N LYS A 753 -25.71 -31.69 33.49
CA LYS A 753 -24.98 -30.42 33.70
C LYS A 753 -24.37 -30.37 35.10
N PRO A 754 -23.17 -29.80 35.27
CA PRO A 754 -22.58 -29.58 36.59
C PRO A 754 -23.51 -28.75 37.47
N THR A 755 -23.65 -29.11 38.74
CA THR A 755 -24.48 -28.39 39.72
C THR A 755 -23.59 -27.67 40.73
N ILE A 756 -24.19 -27.09 41.77
CA ILE A 756 -23.45 -26.43 42.85
C ILE A 756 -22.41 -27.34 43.50
N PHE A 757 -22.62 -28.67 43.48
CA PHE A 757 -21.68 -29.64 44.05
C PHE A 757 -20.37 -29.76 43.28
N SER A 758 -20.34 -29.43 41.99
CA SER A 758 -19.09 -29.38 41.21
C SER A 758 -18.20 -28.19 41.56
N LYS A 759 -18.76 -27.16 42.22
CA LYS A 759 -18.05 -25.95 42.66
C LYS A 759 -17.53 -26.06 44.10
N ILE A 760 -17.91 -27.11 44.83
CA ILE A 760 -17.48 -27.37 46.20
C ILE A 760 -16.19 -28.20 46.17
N ASN A 761 -15.17 -27.80 46.93
CA ASN A 761 -13.93 -28.56 47.05
C ASN A 761 -14.14 -29.79 47.96
N TRP A 762 -14.40 -30.96 47.38
CA TRP A 762 -14.65 -32.23 48.08
C TRP A 762 -13.40 -33.00 48.47
#